data_AF-A0A970XR29-F1
#
_entry.id   AF-A0A970XR29-F1
#
_cell.length_a   1.000
_cell.length_b   1.000
_cell.length_c   1.000
_cell.angle_alpha   90.00
_cell.angle_beta   90.00
_cell.angle_gamma   90.00
#
_symmetry.space_group_name_H-M   'P 1'
#
loop_
_entity.id
_entity.type
_entity.pdbx_description
1 polymer ?
#
loop_
_entity_poly.entity_id
_entity_poly.type
_entity_poly.pdbx_seq_one_letter_code
_entity_poly.pdbx_strand_id
1 'polypeptide(L)'
;MKKVMVAITLCCLLVLMGIPVYAAPALAALPLNQNINTPILTNIILAPSQLIAVADGTSVTLTWTDNSSNETVFDIERKDNGGSFNPIATVRSGTTSYVNSGLNPNTQYTYRVRAMTSTASSAYSNEAAVTTGSATLINPNITIKPDKDIPMDHLLYDYKIINGNAEITKYKGPGGDVIVPSTLGGAKVTLIDTLAFTKCSEITSIVVPDTVTRIGMDTFRGCTKLKKVTLPDNITSIGLDAFAECSSLSSINLPTSLSKIELGTFNGCSSLTEILFPSSITTIEMDAFYKCTGLTQVTIPEKLVNLSPTAFAGCSKLAAINIAEGNPVYTSIDGILYSKDKSTLLVYPNGKITSSVTIADHVKSIGPNVFVGLSNLKSVVFPSGLTSIGNNAFRGAGLTSLTFPAAVKTIDYNAFEKCTSLKSISIPGTLTNVGSGVFQDCTGLTSVSMVNGVQTIGIDAFNGCSSLKGIHLPSTVQTIEKGAFQKCPELRSIWFYGNPPSYIDWDAVDYRKGVQNASYDQVNHYTEVILYYPRTLEIPWAYEYEWDPWGWSIAPFDPIQTNLQQLAPGITLKDIALPGQQTSSGKTASGIYPGPLPDGSTAIKLNLGKTDFGVNGQSFSMEVSPIILESRLLLPVKYVAEPLGATAAWNQEEQKVTVTLNNTVIELWIGKNKARVNGKEVMIDPDNPNVKPVVIPPGRTMLPLRFLGEALGCEVGWDQNLQQATLTRR
;
A
#
# COMPACT_ATOMS: atom_id res chain seq x y z
N MET A 1 -6.03 31.32 17.53
CA MET A 1 -7.36 31.43 18.17
C MET A 1 -8.09 30.10 18.33
N LYS A 2 -8.21 29.23 17.31
CA LYS A 2 -8.89 27.92 17.47
C LYS A 2 -8.26 26.97 18.51
N LYS A 3 -6.93 27.00 18.72
CA LYS A 3 -6.25 26.18 19.75
C LYS A 3 -6.49 26.65 21.20
N VAL A 4 -6.76 27.95 21.40
CA VAL A 4 -7.03 28.51 22.73
C VAL A 4 -8.47 28.20 23.17
N MET A 5 -9.42 28.15 22.23
CA MET A 5 -10.81 27.77 22.50
C MET A 5 -10.96 26.29 22.92
N VAL A 6 -10.13 25.40 22.38
CA VAL A 6 -10.15 23.97 22.77
C VAL A 6 -9.61 23.76 24.18
N ALA A 7 -8.56 24.49 24.59
CA ALA A 7 -8.00 24.42 25.94
C ALA A 7 -8.99 24.93 27.01
N ILE A 8 -9.74 26.00 26.70
CA ILE A 8 -10.77 26.55 27.59
C ILE A 8 -11.96 25.59 27.70
N THR A 9 -12.38 24.98 26.59
CA THR A 9 -13.50 24.01 26.59
C THR A 9 -13.14 22.73 27.38
N LEU A 10 -11.88 22.28 27.31
CA LEU A 10 -11.40 21.11 28.06
C LEU A 10 -11.30 21.39 29.56
N CYS A 11 -10.90 22.61 29.97
CA CYS A 11 -10.92 23.02 31.38
C CYS A 11 -12.36 23.10 31.94
N CYS A 12 -13.32 23.60 31.16
CA CYS A 12 -14.73 23.64 31.58
C CYS A 12 -15.35 22.24 31.74
N LEU A 13 -14.94 21.25 30.93
CA LEU A 13 -15.44 19.88 31.03
C LEU A 13 -14.92 19.13 32.26
N LEU A 14 -13.67 19.39 32.67
CA LEU A 14 -13.03 18.77 33.84
C LEU A 14 -13.63 19.26 35.17
N VAL A 15 -14.12 20.50 35.21
CA VAL A 15 -14.80 21.08 36.38
C VAL A 15 -16.21 20.51 36.56
N LEU A 16 -16.90 20.12 35.49
CA LEU A 16 -18.21 19.46 35.54
C LEU A 16 -18.16 17.98 36.00
N MET A 17 -16.97 17.36 36.02
CA MET A 17 -16.77 15.95 36.41
C MET A 17 -16.19 15.75 37.82
N GLY A 18 -16.09 16.82 38.63
CA GLY A 18 -15.70 16.70 40.05
C GLY A 18 -14.24 16.32 40.31
N ILE A 19 -13.34 16.48 39.33
CA ILE A 19 -11.91 16.18 39.49
C ILE A 19 -11.19 17.44 40.01
N PRO A 20 -10.53 17.41 41.18
CA PRO A 20 -9.82 18.57 41.71
C PRO A 20 -8.53 18.83 40.92
N VAL A 21 -8.44 20.00 40.28
CA VAL A 21 -7.20 20.54 39.70
C VAL A 21 -6.56 21.46 40.73
N TYR A 22 -5.40 21.09 41.24
CA TYR A 22 -4.60 21.93 42.15
C TYR A 22 -4.03 23.13 41.41
N ALA A 23 -4.34 24.34 41.89
CA ALA A 23 -3.77 25.60 41.43
C ALA A 23 -2.72 26.13 42.42
N ALA A 24 -1.70 26.81 41.88
CA ALA A 24 -0.77 27.68 42.61
C ALA A 24 -0.43 28.89 41.68
N PRO A 25 -0.07 30.07 42.21
CA PRO A 25 -1.07 31.11 42.47
C PRO A 25 -0.82 32.46 41.75
N ALA A 26 -1.94 33.17 41.54
CA ALA A 26 -2.18 34.61 41.58
C ALA A 26 -1.23 35.60 40.86
N LEU A 27 -1.78 36.28 39.84
CA LEU A 27 -1.69 37.74 39.74
C LEU A 27 -3.08 38.35 39.53
N ALA A 28 -3.31 39.43 40.26
CA ALA A 28 -4.59 40.06 40.54
C ALA A 28 -5.31 40.63 39.30
N ALA A 29 -6.64 40.53 39.32
CA ALA A 29 -7.54 41.27 38.44
C ALA A 29 -7.97 42.59 39.11
N LEU A 30 -8.07 43.68 38.34
CA LEU A 30 -8.94 44.86 38.52
C LEU A 30 -8.76 45.79 37.27
N PRO A 31 -9.71 46.67 36.92
CA PRO A 31 -11.07 46.44 36.43
C PRO A 31 -11.26 46.94 34.97
N LEU A 32 -12.40 46.57 34.38
CA LEU A 32 -12.87 47.05 33.07
C LEU A 32 -13.13 48.58 33.13
N ASN A 33 -12.47 49.38 32.28
CA ASN A 33 -12.90 50.75 32.00
C ASN A 33 -12.85 51.06 30.50
N GLN A 34 -13.93 51.67 30.01
CA GLN A 34 -14.17 52.01 28.62
C GLN A 34 -13.36 53.23 28.18
N ASN A 35 -12.97 53.21 26.90
CA ASN A 35 -12.49 54.32 26.08
C ASN A 35 -11.21 55.03 26.55
N ILE A 36 -10.10 54.79 25.83
CA ILE A 36 -9.23 55.80 25.19
C ILE A 36 -8.13 55.07 24.40
N ASN A 37 -8.03 55.41 23.11
CA ASN A 37 -6.92 55.20 22.17
C ASN A 37 -6.33 53.79 22.02
N THR A 38 -6.59 53.17 20.86
CA THR A 38 -5.69 52.19 20.26
C THR A 38 -4.26 52.75 20.28
N PRO A 39 -3.28 52.10 20.94
CA PRO A 39 -1.92 52.27 20.51
C PRO A 39 -1.85 51.62 19.14
N ILE A 40 -1.39 52.38 18.14
CA ILE A 40 -0.87 51.81 16.91
C ILE A 40 0.13 50.75 17.38
N LEU A 41 -0.23 49.46 17.23
CA LEU A 41 0.74 48.38 17.35
C LEU A 41 1.61 48.56 16.12
N THR A 42 2.62 49.42 16.26
CA THR A 42 3.71 49.51 15.31
C THR A 42 4.21 48.08 15.14
N ASN A 43 4.21 47.64 13.89
CA ASN A 43 4.73 46.35 13.47
C ASN A 43 6.26 46.38 13.67
N ILE A 44 6.70 46.33 14.93
CA ILE A 44 8.11 46.46 15.32
C ILE A 44 8.79 45.13 14.99
N ILE A 45 9.70 45.18 14.04
CA ILE A 45 10.58 44.07 13.71
C ILE A 45 11.82 44.19 14.59
N LEU A 46 12.06 43.19 15.43
CA LEU A 46 13.21 43.18 16.35
C LEU A 46 14.46 42.64 15.64
N ALA A 47 15.60 43.23 15.96
CA ALA A 47 16.89 42.80 15.40
C ALA A 47 17.25 41.39 15.90
N PRO A 48 17.81 40.52 15.05
CA PRO A 48 18.39 39.26 15.48
C PRO A 48 19.51 39.50 16.50
N SER A 49 19.75 38.56 17.41
CA SER A 49 20.84 38.65 18.38
C SER A 49 21.69 37.39 18.41
N GLN A 50 22.80 37.42 19.16
CA GLN A 50 23.70 36.27 19.32
C GLN A 50 24.18 35.69 17.98
N LEU A 51 24.49 36.56 17.01
CA LEU A 51 25.10 36.11 15.76
C LEU A 51 26.49 35.55 16.07
N ILE A 52 26.71 34.28 15.75
CA ILE A 52 27.98 33.58 15.85
C ILE A 52 28.39 33.14 14.45
N ALA A 53 29.64 33.37 14.09
CA ALA A 53 30.26 32.89 12.86
C ALA A 53 31.37 31.89 13.20
N VAL A 54 31.24 30.65 12.71
CA VAL A 54 32.22 29.57 12.93
C VAL A 54 32.82 29.17 11.58
N ALA A 55 34.14 29.27 11.45
CA ALA A 55 34.83 28.82 10.26
C ALA A 55 35.05 27.30 10.30
N ASP A 56 34.88 26.69 9.13
CA ASP A 56 35.18 25.29 8.84
C ASP A 56 35.87 25.26 7.46
N GLY A 57 37.21 25.26 7.47
CA GLY A 57 38.03 25.48 6.28
C GLY A 57 37.70 26.79 5.57
N THR A 58 37.29 26.71 4.30
CA THR A 58 36.86 27.83 3.44
C THR A 58 35.35 28.11 3.51
N SER A 59 34.66 27.57 4.51
CA SER A 59 33.24 27.86 4.76
C SER A 59 33.05 28.52 6.12
N VAL A 60 31.99 29.31 6.25
CA VAL A 60 31.58 29.94 7.51
C VAL A 60 30.13 29.59 7.78
N THR A 61 29.85 28.97 8.93
CA THR A 61 28.48 28.74 9.41
C THR A 61 28.09 29.87 10.35
N LEU A 62 27.01 30.56 10.02
CA LEU A 62 26.34 31.57 10.83
C LEU A 62 25.20 30.95 11.62
N THR A 63 25.06 31.33 12.88
CA THR A 63 23.89 31.02 13.72
C THR A 63 23.45 32.25 14.48
N TRP A 64 22.15 32.47 14.68
CA TRP A 64 21.61 33.62 15.42
C TRP A 64 20.31 33.28 16.15
N THR A 65 19.93 34.11 17.11
CA THR A 65 18.62 34.10 17.75
C THR A 65 17.65 34.99 16.98
N ASP A 66 16.51 34.42 16.62
CA ASP A 66 15.37 35.16 16.09
C ASP A 66 14.60 35.81 17.26
N ASN A 67 14.53 37.14 17.25
CA ASN A 67 13.81 37.92 18.26
C ASN A 67 12.49 38.49 17.73
N SER A 68 12.21 38.32 16.44
CA SER A 68 11.05 38.88 15.77
C SER A 68 10.05 37.76 15.49
N SER A 69 8.77 38.11 15.41
CA SER A 69 7.69 37.16 15.07
C SER A 69 6.92 37.56 13.81
N ASN A 70 7.27 38.71 13.22
CA ASN A 70 6.51 39.38 12.18
C ASN A 70 7.32 39.61 10.89
N GLU A 71 8.57 39.19 10.87
CA GLU A 71 9.45 39.24 9.71
C GLU A 71 9.06 38.18 8.68
N THR A 72 9.31 38.48 7.40
CA THR A 72 9.12 37.53 6.31
C THR A 72 10.45 36.93 5.86
N VAL A 73 11.56 37.64 6.10
CA VAL A 73 12.92 37.24 5.71
C VAL A 73 13.98 37.79 6.67
N PHE A 74 15.17 37.20 6.64
CA PHE A 74 16.41 37.78 7.14
C PHE A 74 17.36 38.10 6.00
N ASP A 75 17.93 39.29 6.03
CA ASP A 75 18.97 39.73 5.10
C ASP A 75 20.34 39.53 5.76
N ILE A 76 21.25 38.90 5.03
CA ILE A 76 22.60 38.56 5.50
C ILE A 76 23.59 39.37 4.68
N GLU A 77 24.40 40.15 5.38
CA GLU A 77 25.46 40.93 4.77
C GLU A 77 26.83 40.50 5.27
N ARG A 78 27.82 40.67 4.39
CA ARG A 78 29.22 40.35 4.66
C ARG A 78 30.12 41.49 4.19
N LYS A 79 31.17 41.77 4.95
CA LYS A 79 32.33 42.54 4.48
C LYS A 79 33.58 41.68 4.50
N ASP A 80 34.42 41.89 3.48
CA ASP A 80 35.64 41.12 3.23
C ASP A 80 36.84 41.98 3.67
N ASN A 81 37.69 41.46 4.56
CA ASN A 81 38.93 42.10 5.01
C ASN A 81 38.80 43.59 5.43
N GLY A 82 37.72 43.94 6.12
CA GLY A 82 37.46 45.31 6.60
C GLY A 82 36.81 46.27 5.59
N GLY A 83 36.32 45.77 4.44
CA GLY A 83 35.59 46.55 3.44
C GLY A 83 34.16 46.95 3.83
N SER A 84 33.35 47.35 2.83
CA SER A 84 31.92 47.65 3.01
C SER A 84 31.08 46.38 3.09
N PHE A 85 29.96 46.43 3.83
CA PHE A 85 28.99 45.35 3.86
C PHE A 85 28.21 45.26 2.55
N ASN A 86 28.18 44.07 1.96
CA ASN A 86 27.38 43.74 0.79
C ASN A 86 26.37 42.63 1.16
N PRO A 87 25.14 42.67 0.64
CA PRO A 87 24.19 41.56 0.75
C PRO A 87 24.76 40.30 0.09
N ILE A 88 24.68 39.17 0.78
CA ILE A 88 25.13 37.87 0.26
C ILE A 88 24.01 36.84 0.18
N ALA A 89 22.96 36.98 0.98
CA ALA A 89 21.81 36.09 0.97
C ALA A 89 20.60 36.73 1.66
N THR A 90 19.41 36.31 1.25
CA THR A 90 18.16 36.56 1.96
C THR A 90 17.52 35.21 2.27
N VAL A 91 17.28 34.91 3.54
CA VAL A 91 16.68 33.65 4.01
C VAL A 91 15.29 33.91 4.57
N ARG A 92 14.38 32.93 4.52
CA ARG A 92 12.98 33.12 4.98
C ARG A 92 12.88 33.27 6.51
N SER A 93 11.75 33.77 6.99
CA SER A 93 11.42 33.87 8.42
C SER A 93 11.57 32.54 9.17
N GLY A 94 11.89 32.62 10.47
CA GLY A 94 12.20 31.46 11.32
C GLY A 94 13.51 30.72 10.99
N THR A 95 14.32 31.22 10.05
CA THR A 95 15.68 30.71 9.82
C THR A 95 16.62 31.28 10.87
N THR A 96 17.41 30.43 11.51
CA THR A 96 18.39 30.81 12.55
C THR A 96 19.83 30.40 12.22
N SER A 97 20.10 29.94 11.00
CA SER A 97 21.44 29.56 10.55
C SER A 97 21.63 29.72 9.04
N TYR A 98 22.86 29.98 8.60
CA TYR A 98 23.24 30.09 7.18
C TYR A 98 24.68 29.63 6.97
N VAL A 99 24.99 28.98 5.85
CA VAL A 99 26.37 28.57 5.52
C VAL A 99 26.87 29.37 4.32
N ASN A 100 27.93 30.15 4.53
CA ASN A 100 28.64 30.85 3.46
C ASN A 100 29.88 30.06 3.03
N SER A 101 29.81 29.41 1.87
CA SER A 101 30.86 28.51 1.37
C SER A 101 31.70 29.17 0.27
N GLY A 102 32.83 28.55 -0.08
CA GLY A 102 33.65 29.00 -1.22
C GLY A 102 34.45 30.28 -0.96
N LEU A 103 34.77 30.54 0.31
CA LEU A 103 35.48 31.74 0.72
C LEU A 103 36.99 31.59 0.54
N ASN A 104 37.69 32.70 0.28
CA ASN A 104 39.16 32.70 0.25
C ASN A 104 39.71 32.19 1.60
N PRO A 105 40.70 31.27 1.60
CA PRO A 105 41.33 30.78 2.83
C PRO A 105 42.10 31.90 3.54
N ASN A 106 42.30 31.77 4.84
CA ASN A 106 43.02 32.74 5.67
C ASN A 106 42.51 34.19 5.52
N THR A 107 41.23 34.36 5.18
CA THR A 107 40.62 35.67 4.92
C THR A 107 39.62 35.96 6.02
N GLN A 108 39.67 37.17 6.57
CA GLN A 108 38.71 37.61 7.56
C GLN A 108 37.42 38.07 6.88
N TYR A 109 36.30 37.54 7.35
CA TYR A 109 34.95 37.94 6.98
C TYR A 109 34.22 38.42 8.22
N THR A 110 33.44 39.49 8.08
CA THR A 110 32.55 39.96 9.14
C THR A 110 31.12 39.96 8.64
N TYR A 111 30.21 39.41 9.45
CA TYR A 111 28.81 39.20 9.10
C TYR A 111 27.89 40.02 9.99
N ARG A 112 26.73 40.40 9.44
CA ARG A 112 25.60 40.95 10.20
C ARG A 112 24.28 40.50 9.56
N VAL A 113 23.24 40.34 10.38
CA VAL A 113 21.93 39.86 9.94
C VAL A 113 20.86 40.86 10.40
N ARG A 114 19.87 41.15 9.55
CA ARG A 114 18.67 41.93 9.95
C ARG A 114 17.40 41.22 9.54
N ALA A 115 16.33 41.39 10.30
CA ALA A 115 15.00 40.91 9.98
C ALA A 115 14.28 41.93 9.08
N MET A 116 13.49 41.47 8.10
CA MET A 116 12.75 42.36 7.19
C MET A 116 11.35 41.84 6.86
N THR A 117 10.50 42.78 6.47
CA THR A 117 9.23 42.57 5.75
C THR A 117 9.30 43.26 4.40
N SER A 118 8.23 43.22 3.61
CA SER A 118 8.14 43.98 2.35
C SER A 118 8.21 45.50 2.53
N THR A 119 7.96 46.03 3.75
CA THR A 119 7.85 47.48 3.99
C THR A 119 8.70 48.01 5.13
N ALA A 120 9.39 47.16 5.89
CA ALA A 120 10.18 47.56 7.06
C ALA A 120 11.35 46.61 7.30
N SER A 121 12.43 47.12 7.90
CA SER A 121 13.61 46.37 8.32
C SER A 121 13.97 46.69 9.77
N SER A 122 14.51 45.70 10.48
CA SER A 122 15.09 45.89 11.81
C SER A 122 16.46 46.56 11.73
N ALA A 123 17.00 46.97 12.88
CA ALA A 123 18.44 47.13 13.02
C ALA A 123 19.16 45.79 12.77
N TYR A 124 20.47 45.84 12.49
CA TYR A 124 21.29 44.64 12.35
C TYR A 124 21.60 44.02 13.73
N SER A 125 21.91 42.72 13.71
CA SER A 125 22.51 41.99 14.81
C SER A 125 23.88 42.54 15.21
N ASN A 126 24.47 41.96 16.25
CA ASN A 126 25.91 42.11 16.48
C ASN A 126 26.69 41.65 15.23
N GLU A 127 27.85 42.28 15.00
CA GLU A 127 28.78 41.81 13.98
C GLU A 127 29.49 40.54 14.48
N ALA A 128 29.65 39.57 13.60
CA ALA A 128 30.41 38.35 13.87
C ALA A 128 31.58 38.24 12.87
N ALA A 129 32.80 38.46 13.37
CA ALA A 129 34.01 38.34 12.58
C ALA A 129 34.62 36.94 12.73
N VAL A 130 35.07 36.37 11.61
CA VAL A 130 35.72 35.06 11.58
C VAL A 130 36.76 35.03 10.48
N THR A 131 37.88 34.36 10.73
CA THR A 131 38.90 34.10 9.71
C THR A 131 38.76 32.67 9.24
N THR A 132 38.58 32.47 7.93
CA THR A 132 38.58 31.13 7.33
C THR A 132 39.91 30.43 7.57
N GLY A 133 39.88 29.12 7.79
CA GLY A 133 41.10 28.34 7.96
C GLY A 133 41.94 28.34 6.69
N SER A 134 43.21 27.94 6.81
CA SER A 134 44.00 27.52 5.65
C SER A 134 43.21 26.48 4.86
N ALA A 135 43.30 26.54 3.53
CA ALA A 135 42.84 25.43 2.71
C ALA A 135 43.58 24.18 3.18
N THR A 136 42.88 23.28 3.87
CA THR A 136 43.43 22.01 4.32
C THR A 136 43.74 21.20 3.07
N LEU A 137 45.00 21.28 2.62
CA LEU A 137 45.57 20.23 1.81
C LEU A 137 45.58 18.95 2.66
N ILE A 138 45.17 17.89 1.99
CA ILE A 138 44.92 16.55 2.49
C ILE A 138 46.15 15.97 3.22
N ASN A 139 45.91 15.26 4.33
CA ASN A 139 46.69 14.14 4.90
C ASN A 139 48.25 14.25 4.97
N PRO A 140 48.87 14.33 6.17
CA PRO A 140 50.32 14.43 6.33
C PRO A 140 51.14 13.14 6.06
N ASN A 141 50.58 12.11 5.41
CA ASN A 141 51.31 10.86 5.13
C ASN A 141 51.60 10.55 3.65
N ILE A 142 51.57 11.55 2.75
CA ILE A 142 52.14 11.41 1.41
C ILE A 142 53.08 12.58 1.14
N THR A 143 54.37 12.36 1.40
CA THR A 143 55.45 13.26 0.94
C THR A 143 55.70 12.99 -0.54
N ILE A 144 55.17 13.82 -1.44
CA ILE A 144 55.71 13.98 -2.79
C ILE A 144 56.34 15.38 -2.83
N LYS A 145 57.65 15.42 -3.08
CA LYS A 145 58.42 16.67 -3.21
C LYS A 145 57.89 17.50 -4.38
N PRO A 146 57.85 18.84 -4.26
CA PRO A 146 57.41 19.72 -5.34
C PRO A 146 58.47 19.73 -6.45
N ASP A 147 58.05 19.44 -7.67
CA ASP A 147 58.74 19.91 -8.86
C ASP A 147 57.94 21.07 -9.47
N LYS A 148 58.65 22.03 -10.05
CA LYS A 148 58.15 23.36 -10.40
C LYS A 148 57.04 23.30 -11.47
N ASP A 149 56.03 24.17 -11.31
CA ASP A 149 55.10 24.66 -12.35
C ASP A 149 54.10 23.69 -13.02
N ILE A 150 53.60 22.68 -12.30
CA ILE A 150 52.39 21.94 -12.73
C ILE A 150 51.31 22.09 -11.63
N PRO A 151 50.11 22.62 -11.93
CA PRO A 151 49.06 22.67 -10.92
C PRO A 151 48.68 21.24 -10.50
N MET A 152 48.51 21.03 -9.18
CA MET A 152 48.24 19.74 -8.55
C MET A 152 46.87 19.11 -8.94
N ASP A 153 46.08 19.79 -9.77
CA ASP A 153 44.72 19.43 -10.16
C ASP A 153 44.66 18.26 -11.17
N HIS A 154 45.65 18.13 -12.06
CA HIS A 154 45.79 17.00 -12.99
C HIS A 154 45.99 15.63 -12.31
N LEU A 155 46.45 15.62 -11.06
CA LEU A 155 46.68 14.38 -10.30
C LEU A 155 45.37 13.83 -9.70
N LEU A 156 44.43 14.71 -9.37
CA LEU A 156 43.19 14.33 -8.68
C LEU A 156 42.01 14.12 -9.63
N TYR A 157 42.06 14.66 -10.84
CA TYR A 157 40.94 14.61 -11.80
C TYR A 157 41.40 14.15 -13.18
N ASP A 158 40.61 13.28 -13.81
CA ASP A 158 40.57 13.18 -15.28
C ASP A 158 39.48 14.12 -15.78
N TYR A 159 39.78 14.85 -16.85
CA TYR A 159 38.86 15.80 -17.45
C TYR A 159 39.10 15.94 -18.95
N LYS A 160 38.11 16.48 -19.65
CA LYS A 160 38.17 16.83 -21.07
C LYS A 160 37.90 18.32 -21.26
N ILE A 161 38.50 18.92 -22.28
CA ILE A 161 38.15 20.28 -22.71
C ILE A 161 37.25 20.15 -23.93
N ILE A 162 36.00 20.61 -23.81
CA ILE A 162 35.00 20.61 -24.88
C ILE A 162 34.51 22.05 -25.06
N ASN A 163 34.63 22.58 -26.28
CA ASN A 163 34.21 23.94 -26.63
C ASN A 163 34.74 25.03 -25.67
N GLY A 164 35.98 24.88 -25.21
CA GLY A 164 36.63 25.83 -24.28
C GLY A 164 36.26 25.68 -22.80
N ASN A 165 35.41 24.70 -22.44
CA ASN A 165 35.07 24.40 -21.05
C ASN A 165 35.66 23.05 -20.62
N ALA A 166 36.01 22.94 -19.34
CA ALA A 166 36.42 21.68 -18.73
C ALA A 166 35.21 20.87 -18.24
N GLU A 167 35.26 19.57 -18.47
CA GLU A 167 34.29 18.57 -18.02
C GLU A 167 35.03 17.50 -17.21
N ILE A 168 34.70 17.34 -15.92
CA ILE A 168 35.34 16.33 -15.06
C ILE A 168 34.76 14.96 -15.36
N THR A 169 35.60 14.03 -15.80
CA THR A 169 35.18 12.66 -16.16
C THR A 169 35.54 11.63 -15.10
N LYS A 170 36.51 11.92 -14.21
CA LYS A 170 36.86 11.04 -13.09
C LYS A 170 37.53 11.79 -11.96
N TYR A 171 37.18 11.46 -10.72
CA TYR A 171 37.95 11.79 -9.53
C TYR A 171 38.82 10.60 -9.11
N LYS A 172 40.10 10.89 -8.86
CA LYS A 172 41.16 9.95 -8.45
C LYS A 172 41.75 10.30 -7.09
N GLY A 173 41.22 11.33 -6.44
CA GLY A 173 41.75 11.80 -5.17
C GLY A 173 41.45 10.86 -4.00
N PRO A 174 42.10 11.12 -2.86
CA PRO A 174 42.09 10.21 -1.70
C PRO A 174 40.76 10.20 -0.91
N GLY A 175 39.79 11.06 -1.24
CA GLY A 175 38.55 11.25 -0.47
C GLY A 175 38.64 12.38 0.56
N GLY A 176 37.83 12.29 1.61
CA GLY A 176 37.66 13.36 2.60
C GLY A 176 36.79 14.50 2.06
N ASP A 177 37.12 15.72 2.47
CA ASP A 177 36.43 16.92 2.01
C ASP A 177 36.98 17.35 0.65
N VAL A 178 36.10 17.41 -0.35
CA VAL A 178 36.47 17.69 -1.74
C VAL A 178 35.90 19.04 -2.17
N ILE A 179 36.77 19.92 -2.64
CA ILE A 179 36.37 21.16 -3.32
C ILE A 179 36.63 20.94 -4.81
N VAL A 180 35.56 20.93 -5.60
CA VAL A 180 35.68 20.83 -7.06
C VAL A 180 36.30 22.13 -7.59
N PRO A 181 37.38 22.07 -8.39
CA PRO A 181 38.01 23.28 -8.91
C PRO A 181 37.10 24.00 -9.90
N SER A 182 37.12 25.34 -9.89
CA SER A 182 36.38 26.16 -10.86
C SER A 182 37.02 26.19 -12.25
N THR A 183 38.29 25.78 -12.35
CA THR A 183 39.06 25.69 -13.60
C THR A 183 39.94 24.45 -13.61
N LEU A 184 40.09 23.80 -14.78
CA LEU A 184 41.02 22.69 -15.03
C LEU A 184 41.69 22.90 -16.39
N GLY A 185 43.01 22.80 -16.45
CA GLY A 185 43.76 23.02 -17.69
C GLY A 185 43.55 24.40 -18.32
N GLY A 186 43.31 25.42 -17.49
CA GLY A 186 43.00 26.78 -17.93
C GLY A 186 41.56 27.01 -18.43
N ALA A 187 40.73 25.96 -18.51
CA ALA A 187 39.33 26.05 -18.92
C ALA A 187 38.38 26.03 -17.71
N LYS A 188 37.24 26.74 -17.82
CA LYS A 188 36.20 26.80 -16.78
C LYS A 188 35.53 25.44 -16.61
N VAL A 189 35.44 24.92 -15.38
CA VAL A 189 34.73 23.66 -15.11
C VAL A 189 33.23 23.94 -15.12
N THR A 190 32.52 23.37 -16.11
CA THR A 190 31.08 23.61 -16.31
C THR A 190 30.22 22.37 -16.13
N LEU A 191 30.82 21.18 -16.20
CA LEU A 191 30.14 19.89 -16.07
C LEU A 191 30.96 18.96 -15.17
N ILE A 192 30.27 18.29 -14.25
CA ILE A 192 30.76 17.07 -13.62
C ILE A 192 30.05 15.92 -14.32
N ASP A 193 30.78 15.17 -15.13
CA ASP A 193 30.21 14.19 -16.05
C ASP A 193 29.71 12.93 -15.32
N THR A 194 29.06 12.09 -16.11
CA THR A 194 28.57 10.76 -15.75
C THR A 194 29.68 9.94 -15.11
N LEU A 195 29.35 9.31 -13.99
CA LEU A 195 30.23 8.45 -13.20
C LEU A 195 31.49 9.08 -12.58
N ALA A 196 31.65 10.41 -12.64
CA ALA A 196 32.91 11.07 -12.26
C ALA A 196 33.36 10.77 -10.82
N PHE A 197 32.44 10.66 -9.87
CA PHE A 197 32.71 10.36 -8.47
C PHE A 197 32.08 9.03 -8.00
N THR A 198 31.65 8.16 -8.92
CA THR A 198 30.95 6.92 -8.55
C THR A 198 31.84 6.04 -7.68
N LYS A 199 31.25 5.54 -6.59
CA LYS A 199 31.87 4.68 -5.57
C LYS A 199 33.12 5.31 -4.93
N CYS A 200 33.24 6.64 -4.93
CA CYS A 200 34.24 7.34 -4.12
C CYS A 200 33.82 7.29 -2.64
N SER A 201 33.96 6.12 -2.02
CA SER A 201 33.46 5.79 -0.67
C SER A 201 34.18 6.53 0.45
N GLU A 202 35.29 7.20 0.17
CA GLU A 202 36.06 7.96 1.15
C GLU A 202 35.69 9.45 1.19
N ILE A 203 34.91 9.96 0.24
CA ILE A 203 34.49 11.37 0.26
C ILE A 203 33.48 11.60 1.39
N THR A 204 33.72 12.62 2.21
CA THR A 204 32.88 13.02 3.35
C THR A 204 32.05 14.27 3.05
N SER A 205 32.60 15.20 2.27
CA SER A 205 31.85 16.35 1.78
C SER A 205 32.28 16.75 0.38
N ILE A 206 31.38 17.41 -0.34
CA ILE A 206 31.70 18.02 -1.63
C ILE A 206 31.17 19.44 -1.74
N VAL A 207 32.01 20.33 -2.27
CA VAL A 207 31.65 21.70 -2.64
C VAL A 207 31.79 21.84 -4.15
N VAL A 208 30.68 22.11 -4.82
CA VAL A 208 30.63 22.36 -6.27
C VAL A 208 30.70 23.87 -6.53
N PRO A 209 31.60 24.37 -7.39
CA PRO A 209 31.74 25.80 -7.67
C PRO A 209 30.61 26.30 -8.58
N ASP A 210 30.31 27.59 -8.49
CA ASP A 210 29.31 28.31 -9.29
C ASP A 210 29.57 28.28 -10.81
N THR A 211 30.74 27.78 -11.22
CA THR A 211 31.07 27.58 -12.62
C THR A 211 30.35 26.37 -13.23
N VAL A 212 29.96 25.40 -12.41
CA VAL A 212 29.28 24.16 -12.82
C VAL A 212 27.80 24.42 -13.03
N THR A 213 27.29 24.03 -14.20
CA THR A 213 25.87 24.18 -14.57
C THR A 213 25.14 22.84 -14.60
N ARG A 214 25.86 21.72 -14.62
CA ARG A 214 25.27 20.38 -14.80
C ARG A 214 26.04 19.31 -14.00
N ILE A 215 25.30 18.35 -13.46
CA ILE A 215 25.80 17.12 -12.83
C ILE A 215 25.24 15.93 -13.61
N GLY A 216 26.12 15.02 -14.02
CA GLY A 216 25.81 13.85 -14.83
C GLY A 216 25.10 12.71 -14.09
N MET A 217 24.90 11.61 -14.83
CA MET A 217 24.27 10.39 -14.32
C MET A 217 25.21 9.64 -13.38
N ASP A 218 24.65 9.01 -12.33
CA ASP A 218 25.38 8.20 -11.35
C ASP A 218 26.59 8.91 -10.69
N THR A 219 26.72 10.25 -10.81
CA THR A 219 27.97 10.98 -10.55
C THR A 219 28.53 10.70 -9.16
N PHE A 220 27.71 10.71 -8.11
CA PHE A 220 28.09 10.41 -6.72
C PHE A 220 27.55 9.06 -6.24
N ARG A 221 27.08 8.20 -7.15
CA ARG A 221 26.46 6.95 -6.75
C ARG A 221 27.40 6.09 -5.90
N GLY A 222 26.93 5.61 -4.76
CA GLY A 222 27.70 4.76 -3.85
C GLY A 222 28.82 5.49 -3.10
N CYS A 223 28.80 6.83 -3.05
CA CYS A 223 29.63 7.61 -2.12
C CYS A 223 29.11 7.46 -0.68
N THR A 224 29.27 6.28 -0.09
CA THR A 224 28.59 5.88 1.15
C THR A 224 28.97 6.71 2.39
N LYS A 225 30.13 7.38 2.41
CA LYS A 225 30.55 8.30 3.49
C LYS A 225 30.20 9.78 3.24
N LEU A 226 29.64 10.12 2.08
CA LEU A 226 29.30 11.50 1.73
C LEU A 226 28.17 12.00 2.62
N LYS A 227 28.45 12.98 3.48
CA LYS A 227 27.51 13.54 4.46
C LYS A 227 26.93 14.88 4.05
N LYS A 228 27.72 15.69 3.33
CA LYS A 228 27.41 17.08 3.00
C LYS A 228 27.71 17.37 1.53
N VAL A 229 26.75 17.94 0.83
CA VAL A 229 26.88 18.38 -0.56
C VAL A 229 26.48 19.84 -0.61
N THR A 230 27.35 20.69 -1.17
CA THR A 230 27.05 22.10 -1.45
C THR A 230 26.94 22.29 -2.95
N LEU A 231 25.74 22.64 -3.42
CA LEU A 231 25.42 22.87 -4.82
C LEU A 231 25.14 24.37 -5.04
N PRO A 232 25.64 24.98 -6.12
CA PRO A 232 25.27 26.35 -6.49
C PRO A 232 23.94 26.40 -7.26
N ASP A 233 23.25 27.54 -7.18
CA ASP A 233 21.89 27.70 -7.73
C ASP A 233 21.82 27.73 -9.27
N ASN A 234 22.95 27.95 -9.94
CA ASN A 234 23.04 27.96 -11.40
C ASN A 234 23.10 26.56 -12.03
N ILE A 235 23.06 25.49 -11.23
CA ILE A 235 22.89 24.12 -11.73
C ILE A 235 21.47 23.95 -12.27
N THR A 236 21.37 23.62 -13.56
CA THR A 236 20.10 23.45 -14.27
C THR A 236 19.65 21.99 -14.38
N SER A 237 20.55 21.02 -14.17
CA SER A 237 20.23 19.59 -14.20
C SER A 237 21.12 18.76 -13.28
N ILE A 238 20.51 17.79 -12.60
CA ILE A 238 21.16 16.71 -11.85
C ILE A 238 20.65 15.39 -12.43
N GLY A 239 21.56 14.53 -12.91
CA GLY A 239 21.23 13.32 -13.65
C GLY A 239 20.58 12.19 -12.84
N LEU A 240 20.10 11.18 -13.58
CA LEU A 240 19.62 9.90 -13.05
C LEU A 240 20.60 9.30 -12.05
N ASP A 241 20.08 8.78 -10.93
CA ASP A 241 20.86 8.12 -9.87
C ASP A 241 22.06 8.92 -9.33
N ALA A 242 22.13 10.26 -9.54
CA ALA A 242 23.35 11.03 -9.27
C ALA A 242 23.84 10.94 -7.81
N PHE A 243 22.95 10.79 -6.83
CA PHE A 243 23.27 10.58 -5.42
C PHE A 243 22.77 9.23 -4.90
N ALA A 244 22.46 8.27 -5.77
CA ALA A 244 22.00 6.96 -5.35
C ALA A 244 23.01 6.29 -4.40
N GLU A 245 22.53 5.61 -3.38
CA GLU A 245 23.33 4.88 -2.38
C GLU A 245 24.31 5.77 -1.58
N CYS A 246 24.14 7.10 -1.58
CA CYS A 246 24.83 8.02 -0.65
C CYS A 246 24.26 7.88 0.77
N SER A 247 24.47 6.72 1.38
CA SER A 247 23.79 6.31 2.62
C SER A 247 24.07 7.18 3.85
N SER A 248 25.15 7.98 3.86
CA SER A 248 25.47 8.95 4.93
C SER A 248 24.94 10.36 4.66
N LEU A 249 24.37 10.64 3.49
CA LEU A 249 23.88 11.98 3.14
C LEU A 249 22.67 12.30 4.00
N SER A 250 22.80 13.31 4.86
CA SER A 250 21.79 13.62 5.90
C SER A 250 20.82 14.74 5.52
N SER A 251 21.30 15.68 4.70
CA SER A 251 20.56 16.80 4.13
C SER A 251 21.24 17.24 2.84
N ILE A 252 20.47 17.87 1.95
CA ILE A 252 20.98 18.50 0.74
C ILE A 252 20.08 19.67 0.36
N ASN A 253 20.68 20.80 0.00
CA ASN A 253 19.97 21.93 -0.58
C ASN A 253 20.00 21.79 -2.10
N LEU A 254 18.82 21.72 -2.71
CA LEU A 254 18.68 21.59 -4.16
C LEU A 254 18.73 22.98 -4.83
N PRO A 255 19.39 23.12 -5.99
CA PRO A 255 19.43 24.36 -6.76
C PRO A 255 18.03 24.88 -7.07
N THR A 256 17.82 26.19 -6.90
CA THR A 256 16.49 26.81 -7.05
C THR A 256 15.92 26.79 -8.46
N SER A 257 16.74 26.52 -9.47
CA SER A 257 16.34 26.50 -10.89
C SER A 257 15.90 25.12 -11.39
N LEU A 258 16.05 24.06 -10.59
CA LEU A 258 15.67 22.71 -11.00
C LEU A 258 14.17 22.61 -11.25
N SER A 259 13.79 22.03 -12.40
CA SER A 259 12.39 21.78 -12.76
C SER A 259 11.94 20.35 -12.46
N LYS A 260 12.89 19.42 -12.25
CA LYS A 260 12.63 18.00 -12.04
C LYS A 260 13.63 17.38 -11.07
N ILE A 261 13.19 16.31 -10.40
CA ILE A 261 14.08 15.34 -9.72
C ILE A 261 14.00 14.05 -10.51
N GLU A 262 15.12 13.65 -11.07
CA GLU A 262 15.23 12.54 -12.01
C GLU A 262 15.10 11.16 -11.32
N LEU A 263 14.97 10.12 -12.14
CA LEU A 263 14.89 8.73 -11.69
C LEU A 263 16.01 8.42 -10.71
N GLY A 264 15.64 7.92 -9.53
CA GLY A 264 16.57 7.38 -8.55
C GLY A 264 17.59 8.37 -7.96
N THR A 265 17.48 9.68 -8.21
CA THR A 265 18.51 10.66 -7.83
C THR A 265 18.99 10.51 -6.38
N PHE A 266 18.11 10.24 -5.42
CA PHE A 266 18.44 10.01 -4.00
C PHE A 266 18.11 8.59 -3.52
N ASN A 267 17.93 7.62 -4.42
CA ASN A 267 17.64 6.23 -4.07
C ASN A 267 18.63 5.70 -3.03
N GLY A 268 18.17 5.18 -1.90
CA GLY A 268 19.02 4.61 -0.86
C GLY A 268 19.83 5.61 -0.05
N CYS A 269 19.55 6.91 -0.11
CA CYS A 269 20.06 7.92 0.83
C CYS A 269 19.44 7.72 2.21
N SER A 270 19.81 6.64 2.89
CA SER A 270 19.14 6.16 4.12
C SER A 270 19.29 7.08 5.33
N SER A 271 20.28 7.98 5.35
CA SER A 271 20.44 8.99 6.39
C SER A 271 19.70 10.31 6.11
N LEU A 272 19.12 10.47 4.92
CA LEU A 272 18.43 11.71 4.54
C LEU A 272 17.16 11.85 5.39
N THR A 273 17.12 12.85 6.26
CA THR A 273 16.00 13.01 7.23
C THR A 273 14.93 13.98 6.77
N GLU A 274 15.34 14.94 5.94
CA GLU A 274 14.50 15.95 5.32
C GLU A 274 14.97 16.26 3.90
N ILE A 275 14.05 16.73 3.08
CA ILE A 275 14.35 17.28 1.75
C ILE A 275 13.46 18.50 1.54
N LEU A 276 14.09 19.60 1.10
CA LEU A 276 13.39 20.83 0.74
C LEU A 276 13.36 20.94 -0.77
N PHE A 277 12.15 20.86 -1.35
CA PHE A 277 11.97 21.01 -2.79
C PHE A 277 11.92 22.49 -3.19
N PRO A 278 12.69 22.90 -4.22
CA PRO A 278 12.52 24.19 -4.86
C PRO A 278 11.09 24.36 -5.41
N SER A 279 10.57 25.59 -5.37
CA SER A 279 9.22 25.90 -5.88
C SER A 279 9.05 25.69 -7.38
N SER A 280 10.16 25.57 -8.12
CA SER A 280 10.20 25.30 -9.57
C SER A 280 9.98 23.83 -9.93
N ILE A 281 10.04 22.90 -8.97
CA ILE A 281 9.89 21.47 -9.25
C ILE A 281 8.46 21.17 -9.73
N THR A 282 8.39 20.56 -10.92
CA THR A 282 7.14 20.13 -11.59
C THR A 282 7.00 18.62 -11.68
N THR A 283 8.13 17.90 -11.63
CA THR A 283 8.18 16.44 -11.72
C THR A 283 9.14 15.82 -10.70
N ILE A 284 8.70 14.74 -10.05
CA ILE A 284 9.55 13.82 -9.28
C ILE A 284 9.37 12.43 -9.87
N GLU A 285 10.43 11.87 -10.42
CA GLU A 285 10.40 10.64 -11.21
C GLU A 285 10.49 9.36 -10.35
N MET A 286 10.49 8.22 -11.04
CA MET A 286 10.50 6.89 -10.44
C MET A 286 11.68 6.72 -9.47
N ASP A 287 11.38 6.18 -8.29
CA ASP A 287 12.37 5.81 -7.27
C ASP A 287 13.28 6.95 -6.78
N ALA A 288 12.95 8.22 -7.07
CA ALA A 288 13.79 9.39 -6.73
C ALA A 288 14.23 9.43 -5.26
N PHE A 289 13.38 8.96 -4.33
CA PHE A 289 13.67 8.81 -2.90
C PHE A 289 13.45 7.38 -2.41
N TYR A 290 13.50 6.38 -3.30
CA TYR A 290 13.30 4.98 -2.93
C TYR A 290 14.25 4.59 -1.79
N LYS A 291 13.74 3.91 -0.75
CA LYS A 291 14.53 3.49 0.42
C LYS A 291 15.32 4.62 1.11
N CYS A 292 14.87 5.87 1.04
CA CYS A 292 15.32 6.92 1.96
C CYS A 292 14.72 6.69 3.35
N THR A 293 15.23 5.69 4.07
CA THR A 293 14.67 5.21 5.35
C THR A 293 14.78 6.21 6.50
N GLY A 294 15.56 7.28 6.34
CA GLY A 294 15.68 8.39 7.27
C GLY A 294 14.57 9.43 7.13
N LEU A 295 13.91 9.54 5.97
CA LEU A 295 12.94 10.61 5.70
C LEU A 295 11.74 10.45 6.62
N THR A 296 11.41 11.52 7.35
CA THR A 296 10.30 11.53 8.32
C THR A 296 9.07 12.26 7.79
N GLN A 297 9.29 13.32 7.02
CA GLN A 297 8.24 14.09 6.38
C GLN A 297 8.74 14.72 5.08
N VAL A 298 7.81 14.98 4.16
CA VAL A 298 8.07 15.65 2.90
C VAL A 298 6.96 16.66 2.64
N THR A 299 7.27 17.81 2.03
CA THR A 299 6.26 18.78 1.59
C THR A 299 6.31 18.92 0.08
N ILE A 300 5.26 18.47 -0.60
CA ILE A 300 5.10 18.60 -2.05
C ILE A 300 4.95 20.08 -2.43
N PRO A 301 5.74 20.62 -3.38
CA PRO A 301 5.69 22.03 -3.73
C PRO A 301 4.46 22.37 -4.58
N GLU A 302 4.10 23.65 -4.64
CA GLU A 302 2.90 24.16 -5.32
C GLU A 302 2.82 23.70 -6.79
N LYS A 303 3.93 23.75 -7.51
CA LYS A 303 3.99 23.45 -8.96
C LYS A 303 4.17 21.97 -9.30
N LEU A 304 4.32 21.08 -8.32
CA LEU A 304 4.46 19.65 -8.60
C LEU A 304 3.14 19.11 -9.15
N VAL A 305 3.17 18.64 -10.39
CA VAL A 305 2.02 18.02 -11.06
C VAL A 305 2.27 16.57 -11.45
N ASN A 306 3.53 16.14 -11.57
CA ASN A 306 3.89 14.75 -11.89
C ASN A 306 4.69 14.12 -10.74
N LEU A 307 4.08 13.24 -9.97
CA LEU A 307 4.76 12.46 -8.93
C LEU A 307 4.69 10.97 -9.28
N SER A 308 5.85 10.32 -9.42
CA SER A 308 5.88 8.88 -9.60
C SER A 308 5.34 8.15 -8.36
N PRO A 309 4.50 7.11 -8.52
CA PRO A 309 3.96 6.34 -7.40
C PRO A 309 5.02 5.65 -6.52
N THR A 310 6.20 5.37 -7.06
CA THR A 310 7.30 4.72 -6.31
C THR A 310 8.31 5.72 -5.75
N ALA A 311 8.15 7.02 -5.98
CA ALA A 311 9.12 8.04 -5.60
C ALA A 311 9.54 7.94 -4.12
N PHE A 312 8.61 7.56 -3.23
CA PHE A 312 8.85 7.41 -1.78
C PHE A 312 8.72 5.96 -1.29
N ALA A 313 8.69 4.96 -2.17
CA ALA A 313 8.57 3.56 -1.76
C ALA A 313 9.77 3.16 -0.88
N GLY A 314 9.53 2.36 0.16
CA GLY A 314 10.57 1.94 1.11
C GLY A 314 11.06 3.02 2.09
N CYS A 315 10.52 4.24 2.10
CA CYS A 315 10.82 5.27 3.11
C CYS A 315 10.20 4.91 4.46
N SER A 316 10.80 3.97 5.19
CA SER A 316 10.19 3.30 6.36
C SER A 316 9.86 4.22 7.55
N LYS A 317 10.47 5.41 7.66
CA LYS A 317 10.15 6.39 8.70
C LYS A 317 9.23 7.52 8.24
N LEU A 318 8.84 7.55 6.97
CA LEU A 318 8.04 8.65 6.41
C LEU A 318 6.65 8.59 7.04
N ALA A 319 6.35 9.57 7.89
CA ALA A 319 5.11 9.65 8.65
C ALA A 319 4.11 10.65 8.06
N ALA A 320 4.57 11.58 7.23
CA ALA A 320 3.71 12.58 6.60
C ALA A 320 4.22 13.06 5.23
N ILE A 321 3.30 13.19 4.29
CA ILE A 321 3.46 13.92 3.05
C ILE A 321 2.49 15.11 3.10
N ASN A 322 3.03 16.30 3.24
CA ASN A 322 2.29 17.56 3.26
C ASN A 322 2.25 18.18 1.86
N ILE A 323 1.35 19.14 1.67
CA ILE A 323 1.17 19.85 0.41
C ILE A 323 1.35 21.35 0.66
N ALA A 324 2.14 22.02 -0.17
CA ALA A 324 2.19 23.48 -0.20
C ALA A 324 0.85 24.05 -0.66
N GLU A 325 0.47 25.20 -0.11
CA GLU A 325 -0.76 25.89 -0.50
C GLU A 325 -0.77 26.17 -2.01
N GLY A 326 -1.93 26.04 -2.66
CA GLY A 326 -2.09 26.29 -4.09
C GLY A 326 -1.82 25.10 -5.02
N ASN A 327 -1.33 23.95 -4.54
CA ASN A 327 -1.10 22.79 -5.43
C ASN A 327 -2.39 22.36 -6.16
N PRO A 328 -2.38 22.25 -7.50
CA PRO A 328 -3.60 22.02 -8.28
C PRO A 328 -4.02 20.55 -8.38
N VAL A 329 -3.11 19.59 -8.17
CA VAL A 329 -3.31 18.16 -8.49
C VAL A 329 -3.47 17.28 -7.26
N TYR A 330 -2.87 17.68 -6.14
CA TYR A 330 -2.77 16.84 -4.95
C TYR A 330 -3.43 17.47 -3.72
N THR A 331 -3.79 16.61 -2.78
CA THR A 331 -4.18 17.00 -1.42
C THR A 331 -3.59 16.02 -0.42
N SER A 332 -3.41 16.48 0.82
CA SER A 332 -3.00 15.63 1.93
C SER A 332 -4.06 15.64 3.03
N ILE A 333 -4.40 14.47 3.53
CA ILE A 333 -5.28 14.29 4.69
C ILE A 333 -4.51 13.43 5.68
N ASP A 334 -4.32 13.95 6.90
CA ASP A 334 -3.51 13.31 7.94
C ASP A 334 -2.12 12.87 7.44
N GLY A 335 -1.50 13.66 6.55
CA GLY A 335 -0.18 13.35 5.99
C GLY A 335 -0.18 12.23 4.94
N ILE A 336 -1.34 11.72 4.50
CA ILE A 336 -1.47 10.73 3.42
C ILE A 336 -1.80 11.47 2.12
N LEU A 337 -1.17 11.07 1.01
CA LEU A 337 -1.30 11.76 -0.27
C LEU A 337 -2.43 11.18 -1.13
N TYR A 338 -3.30 12.06 -1.60
CA TYR A 338 -4.42 11.74 -2.48
C TYR A 338 -4.45 12.65 -3.72
N SER A 339 -5.22 12.25 -4.73
CA SER A 339 -5.68 13.16 -5.80
C SER A 339 -6.43 14.35 -5.22
N LYS A 340 -6.51 15.48 -5.93
CA LYS A 340 -7.16 16.71 -5.45
C LYS A 340 -8.60 16.51 -4.97
N ASP A 341 -9.35 15.67 -5.67
CA ASP A 341 -10.73 15.27 -5.36
C ASP A 341 -10.83 14.19 -4.25
N LYS A 342 -9.69 13.71 -3.76
CA LYS A 342 -9.50 12.69 -2.72
C LYS A 342 -9.90 11.27 -3.15
N SER A 343 -10.38 11.06 -4.38
CA SER A 343 -10.91 9.77 -4.79
C SER A 343 -9.83 8.69 -4.94
N THR A 344 -8.58 9.08 -5.16
CA THR A 344 -7.48 8.15 -5.40
C THR A 344 -6.42 8.28 -4.31
N LEU A 345 -6.12 7.18 -3.62
CA LEU A 345 -4.96 7.07 -2.74
C LEU A 345 -3.69 6.93 -3.59
N LEU A 346 -2.77 7.89 -3.48
CA LEU A 346 -1.58 7.96 -4.35
C LEU A 346 -0.31 7.49 -3.64
N VAL A 347 -0.10 7.90 -2.40
CA VAL A 347 1.05 7.46 -1.59
C VAL A 347 0.62 7.34 -0.13
N TYR A 348 0.86 6.17 0.45
CA TYR A 348 0.69 5.94 1.88
C TYR A 348 2.06 5.99 2.57
N PRO A 349 2.31 6.92 3.51
CA PRO A 349 3.61 7.00 4.17
C PRO A 349 3.92 5.72 4.97
N ASN A 350 5.00 5.02 4.63
CA ASN A 350 5.32 3.71 5.24
C ASN A 350 5.51 3.79 6.76
N GLY A 351 5.97 4.93 7.30
CA GLY A 351 6.12 5.16 8.74
C GLY A 351 4.79 5.26 9.50
N LYS A 352 3.65 5.34 8.80
CA LYS A 352 2.30 5.24 9.42
C LYS A 352 1.82 3.79 9.56
N ILE A 353 2.52 2.82 8.97
CA ILE A 353 2.05 1.44 8.89
C ILE A 353 2.63 0.65 10.06
N THR A 354 1.76 0.19 10.96
CA THR A 354 2.15 -0.67 12.10
C THR A 354 2.11 -2.15 11.67
N SER A 355 0.91 -2.66 11.44
CA SER A 355 0.64 -4.01 10.92
C SER A 355 -0.66 -4.08 10.11
N SER A 356 -1.51 -3.06 10.22
CA SER A 356 -2.77 -2.97 9.50
C SER A 356 -3.02 -1.55 9.01
N VAL A 357 -3.81 -1.43 7.94
CA VAL A 357 -4.23 -0.14 7.39
C VAL A 357 -5.74 -0.15 7.19
N THR A 358 -6.40 0.93 7.60
CA THR A 358 -7.79 1.23 7.20
C THR A 358 -7.74 2.33 6.16
N ILE A 359 -8.25 2.04 4.97
CA ILE A 359 -8.32 3.01 3.87
C ILE A 359 -9.62 3.81 4.03
N ALA A 360 -9.53 5.13 3.91
CA ALA A 360 -10.64 6.02 4.21
C ALA A 360 -11.84 5.87 3.25
N ASP A 361 -13.06 6.06 3.76
CA ASP A 361 -14.34 5.81 3.06
C ASP A 361 -14.54 6.60 1.75
N HIS A 362 -13.88 7.74 1.62
CA HIS A 362 -13.96 8.58 0.43
C HIS A 362 -13.11 8.05 -0.74
N VAL A 363 -12.20 7.11 -0.50
CA VAL A 363 -11.35 6.52 -1.53
C VAL A 363 -12.16 5.58 -2.43
N LYS A 364 -12.04 5.80 -3.74
CA LYS A 364 -12.65 5.00 -4.81
C LYS A 364 -11.62 4.14 -5.54
N SER A 365 -10.37 4.59 -5.60
CA SER A 365 -9.28 3.86 -6.24
C SER A 365 -8.02 3.85 -5.38
N ILE A 366 -7.31 2.72 -5.37
CA ILE A 366 -5.93 2.65 -4.87
C ILE A 366 -5.00 2.77 -6.07
N GLY A 367 -4.11 3.76 -6.04
CA GLY A 367 -3.12 3.98 -7.09
C GLY A 367 -2.09 2.83 -7.19
N PRO A 368 -1.28 2.84 -8.26
CA PRO A 368 -0.24 1.83 -8.44
C PRO A 368 0.85 1.94 -7.36
N ASN A 369 1.46 0.81 -6.98
CA ASN A 369 2.58 0.69 -6.04
C ASN A 369 2.38 1.26 -4.61
N VAL A 370 1.17 1.68 -4.21
CA VAL A 370 0.93 2.38 -2.93
C VAL A 370 1.46 1.63 -1.71
N PHE A 371 1.34 0.30 -1.69
CA PHE A 371 1.73 -0.59 -0.60
C PHE A 371 2.83 -1.60 -1.03
N VAL A 372 3.63 -1.27 -2.05
CA VAL A 372 4.66 -2.15 -2.59
C VAL A 372 5.74 -2.49 -1.55
N GLY A 373 6.11 -3.77 -1.46
CA GLY A 373 7.19 -4.30 -0.64
C GLY A 373 6.93 -4.26 0.87
N LEU A 374 5.69 -3.97 1.30
CA LEU A 374 5.34 -3.83 2.71
C LEU A 374 5.12 -5.19 3.41
N SER A 375 6.21 -5.89 3.69
CA SER A 375 6.19 -7.20 4.37
C SER A 375 5.59 -7.18 5.79
N ASN A 376 5.54 -6.00 6.44
CA ASN A 376 4.94 -5.81 7.75
C ASN A 376 3.41 -5.60 7.71
N LEU A 377 2.83 -5.27 6.55
CA LEU A 377 1.39 -5.07 6.40
C LEU A 377 0.67 -6.42 6.35
N LYS A 378 -0.05 -6.77 7.42
CA LYS A 378 -0.74 -8.06 7.59
C LYS A 378 -2.20 -8.03 7.18
N SER A 379 -2.89 -6.90 7.36
CA SER A 379 -4.29 -6.75 6.99
C SER A 379 -4.62 -5.36 6.48
N VAL A 380 -5.61 -5.28 5.59
CA VAL A 380 -6.12 -4.03 5.05
C VAL A 380 -7.64 -4.04 5.13
N VAL A 381 -8.22 -2.95 5.60
CA VAL A 381 -9.67 -2.70 5.56
C VAL A 381 -9.95 -1.75 4.40
N PHE A 382 -10.64 -2.26 3.38
CA PHE A 382 -11.05 -1.48 2.22
C PHE A 382 -12.37 -0.74 2.49
N PRO A 383 -12.56 0.47 1.94
CA PRO A 383 -13.83 1.16 2.03
C PRO A 383 -14.87 0.46 1.13
N SER A 384 -16.14 0.48 1.53
CA SER A 384 -17.23 -0.19 0.82
C SER A 384 -17.42 0.31 -0.62
N GLY A 385 -17.05 1.57 -0.88
CA GLY A 385 -17.12 2.21 -2.19
C GLY A 385 -15.88 2.07 -3.07
N LEU A 386 -14.90 1.22 -2.71
CA LEU A 386 -13.71 0.98 -3.53
C LEU A 386 -14.08 0.26 -4.83
N THR A 387 -13.71 0.82 -5.97
CA THR A 387 -14.01 0.27 -7.29
C THR A 387 -12.81 -0.30 -8.03
N SER A 388 -11.59 0.17 -7.73
CA SER A 388 -10.38 -0.20 -8.47
C SER A 388 -9.12 -0.29 -7.60
N ILE A 389 -8.25 -1.24 -7.93
CA ILE A 389 -6.93 -1.44 -7.31
C ILE A 389 -5.88 -1.45 -8.42
N GLY A 390 -4.95 -0.50 -8.38
CA GLY A 390 -3.98 -0.29 -9.45
C GLY A 390 -2.79 -1.26 -9.46
N ASN A 391 -1.95 -1.10 -10.49
CA ASN A 391 -0.80 -1.96 -10.76
C ASN A 391 0.14 -2.10 -9.56
N ASN A 392 0.54 -3.31 -9.22
CA ASN A 392 1.49 -3.60 -8.14
C ASN A 392 1.09 -3.00 -6.78
N ALA A 393 -0.17 -2.59 -6.57
CA ALA A 393 -0.58 -1.80 -5.40
C ALA A 393 -0.18 -2.44 -4.08
N PHE A 394 -0.24 -3.77 -3.98
CA PHE A 394 0.14 -4.58 -2.81
C PHE A 394 1.25 -5.58 -3.13
N ARG A 395 2.02 -5.38 -4.20
CA ARG A 395 3.08 -6.32 -4.60
C ARG A 395 4.09 -6.51 -3.46
N GLY A 396 4.31 -7.75 -3.02
CA GLY A 396 5.23 -8.09 -1.93
C GLY A 396 4.71 -7.73 -0.54
N ALA A 397 3.43 -7.37 -0.39
CA ALA A 397 2.84 -7.08 0.91
C ALA A 397 2.70 -8.35 1.77
N GLY A 398 2.86 -8.21 3.08
CA GLY A 398 2.80 -9.32 4.04
C GLY A 398 1.39 -9.78 4.41
N LEU A 399 0.40 -9.58 3.54
CA LEU A 399 -1.02 -9.80 3.82
C LEU A 399 -1.29 -11.27 4.15
N THR A 400 -2.06 -11.55 5.21
CA THR A 400 -2.39 -12.94 5.58
C THR A 400 -3.76 -13.39 5.08
N SER A 401 -4.69 -12.45 4.96
CA SER A 401 -6.05 -12.64 4.46
C SER A 401 -6.51 -11.38 3.72
N LEU A 402 -7.40 -11.55 2.76
CA LEU A 402 -7.90 -10.46 1.93
C LEU A 402 -9.39 -10.66 1.65
N THR A 403 -10.18 -9.61 1.86
CA THR A 403 -11.61 -9.58 1.53
C THR A 403 -11.90 -8.34 0.71
N PHE A 404 -12.33 -8.53 -0.54
CA PHE A 404 -12.69 -7.41 -1.41
C PHE A 404 -14.11 -6.91 -1.12
N PRO A 405 -14.36 -5.59 -1.12
CA PRO A 405 -15.72 -5.08 -1.07
C PRO A 405 -16.45 -5.38 -2.39
N ALA A 406 -17.77 -5.53 -2.31
CA ALA A 406 -18.61 -5.89 -3.47
C ALA A 406 -18.58 -4.85 -4.60
N ALA A 407 -18.12 -3.63 -4.34
CA ALA A 407 -18.02 -2.58 -5.35
C ALA A 407 -16.78 -2.70 -6.25
N VAL A 408 -15.79 -3.56 -5.91
CA VAL A 408 -14.57 -3.72 -6.72
C VAL A 408 -14.92 -4.30 -8.08
N LYS A 409 -14.52 -3.57 -9.12
CA LYS A 409 -14.73 -3.92 -10.53
C LYS A 409 -13.43 -4.29 -11.23
N THR A 410 -12.32 -3.64 -10.87
CA THR A 410 -11.02 -3.87 -11.50
C THR A 410 -9.91 -4.06 -10.48
N ILE A 411 -9.03 -5.01 -10.77
CA ILE A 411 -7.74 -5.21 -10.10
C ILE A 411 -6.72 -5.34 -11.21
N ASP A 412 -5.81 -4.37 -11.29
CA ASP A 412 -4.88 -4.27 -12.40
C ASP A 412 -3.64 -5.16 -12.20
N TYR A 413 -2.70 -5.09 -13.15
CA TYR A 413 -1.58 -6.00 -13.30
C TYR A 413 -0.75 -6.15 -12.02
N ASN A 414 -0.45 -7.40 -11.64
CA ASN A 414 0.44 -7.75 -10.53
C ASN A 414 0.04 -7.14 -9.17
N ALA A 415 -1.22 -6.73 -8.97
CA ALA A 415 -1.62 -5.96 -7.78
C ALA A 415 -1.25 -6.64 -6.46
N PHE A 416 -1.28 -7.98 -6.39
CA PHE A 416 -0.90 -8.78 -5.22
C PHE A 416 0.28 -9.74 -5.51
N GLU A 417 1.09 -9.51 -6.55
CA GLU A 417 2.26 -10.34 -6.86
C GLU A 417 3.16 -10.48 -5.62
N LYS A 418 3.68 -11.67 -5.32
CA LYS A 418 4.58 -11.95 -4.19
C LYS A 418 3.99 -11.66 -2.80
N CYS A 419 2.66 -11.68 -2.64
CA CYS A 419 2.04 -11.71 -1.32
C CYS A 419 2.20 -13.11 -0.67
N THR A 420 3.44 -13.48 -0.33
CA THR A 420 3.82 -14.84 0.09
C THR A 420 3.19 -15.29 1.41
N SER A 421 2.69 -14.35 2.22
CA SER A 421 1.99 -14.65 3.48
C SER A 421 0.49 -14.91 3.31
N LEU A 422 -0.07 -14.68 2.12
CA LEU A 422 -1.50 -14.74 1.86
C LEU A 422 -1.95 -16.20 1.74
N LYS A 423 -2.79 -16.66 2.67
CA LYS A 423 -3.19 -18.08 2.75
C LYS A 423 -4.42 -18.43 1.93
N SER A 424 -5.38 -17.50 1.91
CA SER A 424 -6.67 -17.67 1.27
C SER A 424 -7.21 -16.35 0.73
N ILE A 425 -7.93 -16.42 -0.38
CA ILE A 425 -8.63 -15.27 -0.98
C ILE A 425 -10.06 -15.62 -1.36
N SER A 426 -10.92 -14.61 -1.36
CA SER A 426 -12.27 -14.68 -1.93
C SER A 426 -12.45 -13.60 -2.98
N ILE A 427 -12.61 -14.03 -4.23
CA ILE A 427 -12.78 -13.16 -5.39
C ILE A 427 -14.28 -12.92 -5.62
N PRO A 428 -14.75 -11.66 -5.57
CA PRO A 428 -16.16 -11.35 -5.76
C PRO A 428 -16.56 -11.49 -7.23
N GLY A 429 -17.82 -11.83 -7.49
CA GLY A 429 -18.34 -12.02 -8.85
C GLY A 429 -18.43 -10.72 -9.65
N THR A 430 -18.31 -9.57 -8.98
CA THR A 430 -18.19 -8.25 -9.63
C THR A 430 -16.84 -8.04 -10.33
N LEU A 431 -15.82 -8.82 -9.96
CA LEU A 431 -14.54 -8.87 -10.66
C LEU A 431 -14.65 -9.86 -11.83
N THR A 432 -15.11 -9.39 -12.99
CA THR A 432 -15.31 -10.26 -14.16
C THR A 432 -13.99 -10.78 -14.74
N ASN A 433 -12.88 -10.08 -14.50
CA ASN A 433 -11.55 -10.45 -14.96
C ASN A 433 -10.56 -10.49 -13.80
N VAL A 434 -9.97 -11.67 -13.53
CA VAL A 434 -8.80 -11.78 -12.67
C VAL A 434 -7.59 -11.41 -13.52
N GLY A 435 -7.11 -10.17 -13.39
CA GLY A 435 -6.08 -9.59 -14.26
C GLY A 435 -4.74 -10.34 -14.25
N SER A 436 -3.87 -9.98 -15.20
CA SER A 436 -2.60 -10.68 -15.40
C SER A 436 -1.68 -10.54 -14.19
N GLY A 437 -1.08 -11.65 -13.76
CA GLY A 437 -0.12 -11.75 -12.66
C GLY A 437 -0.65 -11.31 -11.29
N VAL A 438 -1.96 -11.08 -11.14
CA VAL A 438 -2.54 -10.45 -9.93
C VAL A 438 -2.13 -11.16 -8.64
N PHE A 439 -2.09 -12.50 -8.62
CA PHE A 439 -1.64 -13.32 -7.50
C PHE A 439 -0.37 -14.12 -7.82
N GLN A 440 0.43 -13.71 -8.80
CA GLN A 440 1.67 -14.38 -9.15
C GLN A 440 2.63 -14.46 -7.95
N ASP A 441 3.33 -15.59 -7.79
CA ASP A 441 4.26 -15.90 -6.71
C ASP A 441 3.65 -15.71 -5.30
N CYS A 442 2.32 -15.83 -5.15
CA CYS A 442 1.67 -15.93 -3.84
C CYS A 442 1.90 -17.34 -3.25
N THR A 443 3.14 -17.64 -2.89
CA THR A 443 3.59 -18.99 -2.52
C THR A 443 2.90 -19.58 -1.29
N GLY A 444 2.31 -18.74 -0.42
CA GLY A 444 1.51 -19.18 0.74
C GLY A 444 0.06 -19.50 0.43
N LEU A 445 -0.42 -19.26 -0.80
CA LEU A 445 -1.82 -19.37 -1.18
C LEU A 445 -2.21 -20.85 -1.30
N THR A 446 -3.07 -21.30 -0.39
CA THR A 446 -3.56 -22.69 -0.34
C THR A 446 -5.00 -22.84 -0.81
N SER A 447 -5.78 -21.76 -0.79
CA SER A 447 -7.20 -21.78 -1.11
C SER A 447 -7.63 -20.51 -1.83
N VAL A 448 -8.35 -20.69 -2.94
CA VAL A 448 -8.96 -19.61 -3.73
C VAL A 448 -10.43 -19.92 -3.86
N SER A 449 -11.28 -18.97 -3.45
CA SER A 449 -12.72 -19.02 -3.71
C SER A 449 -13.10 -17.94 -4.71
N MET A 450 -14.01 -18.27 -5.63
CA MET A 450 -14.50 -17.37 -6.66
C MET A 450 -16.03 -17.41 -6.68
N VAL A 451 -16.66 -16.24 -6.70
CA VAL A 451 -18.12 -16.13 -6.82
C VAL A 451 -18.51 -16.08 -8.30
N ASN A 452 -19.68 -16.65 -8.64
CA ASN A 452 -20.24 -16.58 -9.99
C ASN A 452 -20.26 -15.13 -10.51
N GLY A 453 -19.72 -14.94 -11.72
CA GLY A 453 -19.53 -13.62 -12.35
C GLY A 453 -18.12 -13.43 -12.90
N VAL A 454 -17.12 -14.14 -12.35
CA VAL A 454 -15.77 -14.23 -12.93
C VAL A 454 -15.86 -14.93 -14.30
N GLN A 455 -15.34 -14.27 -15.34
CA GLN A 455 -15.34 -14.74 -16.73
C GLN A 455 -13.95 -15.12 -17.22
N THR A 456 -12.92 -14.37 -16.81
CA THR A 456 -11.54 -14.57 -17.30
C THR A 456 -10.56 -14.74 -16.15
N ILE A 457 -9.70 -15.76 -16.28
CA ILE A 457 -8.47 -15.92 -15.49
C ILE A 457 -7.29 -15.52 -16.38
N GLY A 458 -6.68 -14.38 -16.08
CA GLY A 458 -5.70 -13.75 -16.95
C GLY A 458 -4.30 -14.37 -16.95
N ILE A 459 -3.45 -13.89 -17.86
CA ILE A 459 -2.06 -14.35 -18.01
C ILE A 459 -1.34 -14.38 -16.67
N ASP A 460 -0.72 -15.50 -16.31
CA ASP A 460 0.06 -15.66 -15.07
C ASP A 460 -0.69 -15.35 -13.75
N ALA A 461 -2.03 -15.27 -13.75
CA ALA A 461 -2.82 -14.79 -12.61
C ALA A 461 -2.49 -15.49 -11.27
N PHE A 462 -2.20 -16.79 -11.28
CA PHE A 462 -1.76 -17.60 -10.14
C PHE A 462 -0.42 -18.31 -10.41
N ASN A 463 0.39 -17.84 -11.36
CA ASN A 463 1.70 -18.41 -11.65
C ASN A 463 2.56 -18.44 -10.38
N GLY A 464 3.24 -19.54 -10.08
CA GLY A 464 4.13 -19.63 -8.92
C GLY A 464 3.41 -19.77 -7.56
N CYS A 465 2.09 -19.98 -7.54
CA CYS A 465 1.34 -20.28 -6.31
C CYS A 465 1.66 -21.69 -5.80
N SER A 466 2.87 -21.87 -5.26
CA SER A 466 3.47 -23.18 -5.01
C SER A 466 2.79 -24.03 -3.94
N SER A 467 1.91 -23.46 -3.12
CA SER A 467 1.13 -24.19 -2.12
C SER A 467 -0.30 -24.51 -2.55
N LEU A 468 -0.71 -24.09 -3.76
CA LEU A 468 -2.07 -24.28 -4.26
C LEU A 468 -2.24 -25.73 -4.73
N LYS A 469 -3.13 -26.48 -4.06
CA LYS A 469 -3.35 -27.91 -4.33
C LYS A 469 -4.48 -28.21 -5.30
N GLY A 470 -5.49 -27.33 -5.31
CA GLY A 470 -6.65 -27.46 -6.17
C GLY A 470 -7.33 -26.11 -6.33
N ILE A 471 -8.02 -25.95 -7.45
CA ILE A 471 -8.81 -24.74 -7.71
C ILE A 471 -10.17 -25.06 -8.30
N HIS A 472 -11.16 -24.30 -7.87
CA HIS A 472 -12.55 -24.47 -8.23
C HIS A 472 -13.02 -23.25 -8.99
N LEU A 473 -13.42 -23.48 -10.24
CA LEU A 473 -13.76 -22.45 -11.20
C LEU A 473 -15.28 -22.39 -11.37
N PRO A 474 -15.91 -21.21 -11.16
CA PRO A 474 -17.35 -21.07 -11.28
C PRO A 474 -17.81 -21.34 -12.71
N SER A 475 -19.10 -21.66 -12.87
CA SER A 475 -19.70 -21.96 -14.19
C SER A 475 -19.65 -20.79 -15.17
N THR A 476 -19.30 -19.60 -14.71
CA THR A 476 -19.20 -18.37 -15.51
C THR A 476 -17.84 -18.19 -16.18
N VAL A 477 -16.81 -18.98 -15.83
CA VAL A 477 -15.47 -18.85 -16.41
C VAL A 477 -15.49 -19.31 -17.87
N GLN A 478 -15.12 -18.40 -18.78
CA GLN A 478 -15.09 -18.59 -20.24
C GLN A 478 -13.67 -18.67 -20.80
N THR A 479 -12.70 -18.09 -20.10
CA THR A 479 -11.32 -17.93 -20.60
C THR A 479 -10.31 -18.21 -19.48
N ILE A 480 -9.33 -19.07 -19.75
CA ILE A 480 -8.11 -19.23 -18.95
C ILE A 480 -6.92 -18.94 -19.86
N GLU A 481 -6.14 -17.92 -19.52
CA GLU A 481 -5.03 -17.45 -20.36
C GLU A 481 -3.69 -18.11 -19.99
N LYS A 482 -2.67 -17.83 -20.83
CA LYS A 482 -1.32 -18.38 -20.73
C LYS A 482 -0.72 -18.27 -19.33
N GLY A 483 -0.13 -19.35 -18.84
CA GLY A 483 0.61 -19.37 -17.59
C GLY A 483 -0.21 -19.16 -16.32
N ALA A 484 -1.55 -19.06 -16.40
CA ALA A 484 -2.44 -18.77 -15.27
C ALA A 484 -2.14 -19.58 -14.00
N PHE A 485 -1.73 -20.85 -14.12
CA PHE A 485 -1.37 -21.74 -13.01
C PHE A 485 0.02 -22.37 -13.18
N GLN A 486 0.86 -21.77 -14.02
CA GLN A 486 2.21 -22.27 -14.26
C GLN A 486 3.06 -22.22 -12.97
N LYS A 487 4.05 -23.11 -12.83
CA LYS A 487 4.91 -23.21 -11.62
C LYS A 487 4.11 -23.39 -10.31
N CYS A 488 2.98 -24.09 -10.36
CA CYS A 488 2.24 -24.56 -9.17
C CYS A 488 2.52 -26.05 -8.91
N PRO A 489 3.69 -26.44 -8.35
CA PRO A 489 4.11 -27.85 -8.22
C PRO A 489 3.22 -28.71 -7.31
N GLU A 490 2.35 -28.11 -6.50
CA GLU A 490 1.41 -28.83 -5.63
C GLU A 490 0.00 -28.96 -6.24
N LEU A 491 -0.26 -28.34 -7.39
CA LEU A 491 -1.57 -28.36 -8.03
C LEU A 491 -1.87 -29.76 -8.59
N ARG A 492 -2.92 -30.41 -8.09
CA ARG A 492 -3.33 -31.75 -8.52
C ARG A 492 -4.71 -31.78 -9.18
N SER A 493 -5.53 -30.74 -8.98
CA SER A 493 -6.91 -30.74 -9.45
C SER A 493 -7.42 -29.37 -9.86
N ILE A 494 -8.15 -29.32 -10.98
CA ILE A 494 -8.91 -28.16 -11.42
C ILE A 494 -10.36 -28.61 -11.65
N TRP A 495 -11.30 -27.91 -11.02
CA TRP A 495 -12.71 -28.29 -10.99
C TRP A 495 -13.56 -27.24 -11.71
N PHE A 496 -14.30 -27.67 -12.73
CA PHE A 496 -15.24 -26.82 -13.46
C PHE A 496 -16.67 -27.11 -13.00
N TYR A 497 -17.42 -26.08 -12.59
CA TYR A 497 -18.81 -26.23 -12.11
C TYR A 497 -19.89 -25.95 -13.17
N GLY A 498 -19.47 -25.66 -14.40
CA GLY A 498 -20.34 -25.49 -15.55
C GLY A 498 -19.73 -26.13 -16.78
N ASN A 499 -20.16 -25.66 -17.95
CA ASN A 499 -19.46 -25.97 -19.19
C ASN A 499 -17.98 -25.57 -19.05
N PRO A 500 -17.05 -26.34 -19.63
CA PRO A 500 -15.66 -25.92 -19.69
C PRO A 500 -15.55 -24.54 -20.37
N PRO A 501 -14.51 -23.77 -20.01
CA PRO A 501 -14.20 -22.51 -20.67
C PRO A 501 -14.15 -22.67 -22.20
N SER A 502 -14.73 -21.71 -22.92
CA SER A 502 -14.67 -21.63 -24.38
C SER A 502 -13.25 -21.50 -24.93
N TYR A 503 -12.31 -21.00 -24.10
CA TYR A 503 -10.90 -20.90 -24.42
C TYR A 503 -10.05 -21.25 -23.21
N ILE A 504 -9.09 -22.14 -23.40
CA ILE A 504 -8.00 -22.42 -22.46
C ILE A 504 -6.71 -22.34 -23.26
N ASP A 505 -5.80 -21.43 -22.90
CA ASP A 505 -4.46 -21.39 -23.49
C ASP A 505 -3.71 -22.69 -23.15
N TRP A 506 -3.07 -23.30 -24.15
CA TRP A 506 -2.38 -24.58 -23.99
C TRP A 506 -1.20 -24.54 -23.03
N ASP A 507 -0.66 -23.36 -22.71
CA ASP A 507 0.42 -23.17 -21.73
C ASP A 507 -0.13 -22.63 -20.38
N ALA A 508 -1.42 -22.81 -20.08
CA ALA A 508 -2.04 -22.30 -18.85
C ALA A 508 -1.46 -22.89 -17.55
N VAL A 509 -1.05 -24.16 -17.55
CA VAL A 509 -0.53 -24.86 -16.36
C VAL A 509 0.91 -25.36 -16.55
N ASP A 510 1.32 -25.65 -17.79
CA ASP A 510 2.66 -26.19 -18.09
C ASP A 510 3.63 -25.12 -18.64
N TYR A 511 4.92 -25.30 -18.39
CA TYR A 511 6.01 -24.48 -18.91
C TYR A 511 6.76 -25.24 -20.00
N ARG A 512 6.37 -25.04 -21.26
CA ARG A 512 7.30 -25.26 -22.37
C ARG A 512 8.34 -24.16 -22.36
N LYS A 513 9.52 -24.43 -21.77
CA LYS A 513 10.69 -23.59 -22.04
C LYS A 513 10.95 -23.67 -23.55
N GLY A 514 11.17 -22.54 -24.21
CA GLY A 514 11.42 -22.46 -25.65
C GLY A 514 12.56 -23.36 -26.10
N VAL A 515 12.20 -24.55 -26.59
CA VAL A 515 13.13 -25.53 -27.11
C VAL A 515 12.83 -25.68 -28.60
N GLN A 516 13.61 -25.00 -29.42
CA GLN A 516 14.04 -25.61 -30.67
C GLN A 516 15.24 -26.49 -30.31
N ASN A 517 15.14 -27.81 -30.47
CA ASN A 517 16.20 -28.83 -30.23
C ASN A 517 16.58 -29.21 -28.79
N ALA A 518 15.65 -29.78 -28.03
CA ALA A 518 15.99 -30.67 -26.92
C ALA A 518 15.09 -31.89 -27.07
N SER A 519 15.74 -33.05 -26.99
CA SER A 519 15.13 -34.37 -27.01
C SER A 519 13.86 -34.41 -26.15
N TYR A 520 12.88 -35.16 -26.66
CA TYR A 520 11.48 -35.31 -26.25
C TYR A 520 11.21 -35.70 -24.77
N ASP A 521 12.16 -35.57 -23.85
CA ASP A 521 12.18 -36.33 -22.59
C ASP A 521 12.71 -35.55 -21.36
N GLN A 522 12.70 -34.21 -21.37
CA GLN A 522 12.99 -33.39 -20.17
C GLN A 522 12.01 -32.23 -19.97
N VAL A 523 10.72 -32.47 -20.25
CA VAL A 523 9.66 -31.62 -19.73
C VAL A 523 9.48 -31.99 -18.25
N ASN A 524 9.81 -31.08 -17.34
CA ASN A 524 9.44 -31.24 -15.93
C ASN A 524 7.91 -31.13 -15.84
N HIS A 525 7.20 -32.21 -16.11
CA HIS A 525 5.78 -32.34 -15.85
C HIS A 525 5.58 -32.26 -14.34
N TYR A 526 5.22 -31.09 -13.83
CA TYR A 526 5.20 -30.88 -12.38
C TYR A 526 4.14 -31.71 -11.66
N THR A 527 3.12 -32.25 -12.34
CA THR A 527 2.26 -33.38 -11.93
C THR A 527 1.15 -33.65 -12.95
N GLU A 528 0.62 -34.88 -12.99
CA GLU A 528 -0.68 -35.17 -13.63
C GLU A 528 -1.77 -34.33 -12.94
N VAL A 529 -2.23 -33.26 -13.59
CA VAL A 529 -3.37 -32.47 -13.11
C VAL A 529 -4.64 -33.11 -13.62
N ILE A 530 -5.54 -33.48 -12.70
CA ILE A 530 -6.85 -34.03 -13.06
C ILE A 530 -7.82 -32.89 -13.32
N LEU A 531 -8.40 -32.86 -14.52
CA LEU A 531 -9.52 -31.98 -14.85
C LEU A 531 -10.83 -32.66 -14.52
N TYR A 532 -11.60 -31.99 -13.69
CA TYR A 532 -12.91 -32.48 -13.30
C TYR A 532 -14.02 -31.65 -13.95
N TYR A 533 -14.97 -32.33 -14.59
CA TYR A 533 -16.19 -31.73 -15.18
C TYR A 533 -17.50 -32.45 -14.73
N PRO A 534 -18.66 -31.77 -14.70
CA PRO A 534 -19.92 -32.36 -14.25
C PRO A 534 -20.39 -33.53 -15.15
N ARG A 535 -20.68 -34.69 -14.55
CA ARG A 535 -21.14 -35.91 -15.25
C ARG A 535 -22.44 -35.70 -16.04
N THR A 536 -23.29 -34.75 -15.63
CA THR A 536 -24.54 -34.40 -16.33
C THR A 536 -24.32 -33.71 -17.67
N LEU A 537 -23.12 -33.22 -17.92
CA LEU A 537 -22.68 -32.84 -19.26
C LEU A 537 -22.22 -34.17 -19.90
N GLU A 538 -23.10 -34.86 -20.63
CA GLU A 538 -22.64 -35.90 -21.57
C GLU A 538 -21.92 -35.18 -22.70
N ILE A 539 -20.67 -35.55 -22.96
CA ILE A 539 -19.78 -34.72 -23.77
C ILE A 539 -19.32 -35.45 -25.05
N PRO A 540 -19.75 -34.97 -26.23
CA PRO A 540 -19.18 -35.36 -27.53
C PRO A 540 -17.73 -34.86 -27.75
N TRP A 541 -17.35 -33.71 -27.20
CA TRP A 541 -16.06 -33.04 -27.50
C TRP A 541 -14.82 -33.65 -26.85
N ALA A 542 -14.96 -34.47 -25.79
CA ALA A 542 -13.86 -35.21 -25.17
C ALA A 542 -13.43 -36.43 -26.01
N TYR A 543 -14.27 -36.85 -26.96
CA TYR A 543 -14.01 -37.96 -27.88
C TYR A 543 -13.60 -37.52 -29.29
N GLU A 544 -13.96 -36.31 -29.72
CA GLU A 544 -13.69 -35.83 -31.11
C GLU A 544 -12.36 -35.09 -31.30
N TYR A 545 -11.75 -34.58 -30.23
CA TYR A 545 -10.40 -34.04 -30.28
C TYR A 545 -9.55 -34.85 -29.30
N GLU A 546 -8.51 -35.50 -29.81
CA GLU A 546 -7.43 -36.10 -29.01
C GLU A 546 -6.80 -35.02 -28.12
N TRP A 547 -7.45 -34.72 -26.99
CA TRP A 547 -7.01 -33.80 -25.93
C TRP A 547 -5.90 -34.44 -25.09
N ASP A 548 -4.98 -35.16 -25.74
CA ASP A 548 -3.81 -35.66 -25.05
C ASP A 548 -2.50 -35.52 -25.84
N PRO A 549 -1.94 -34.30 -25.87
CA PRO A 549 -0.50 -34.14 -25.96
C PRO A 549 0.20 -33.98 -24.58
N TRP A 550 -0.48 -34.05 -23.43
CA TRP A 550 0.02 -33.54 -22.11
C TRP A 550 -0.16 -34.46 -20.89
N GLY A 551 -0.80 -35.62 -21.00
CA GLY A 551 -1.08 -36.55 -19.92
C GLY A 551 -2.12 -36.08 -18.90
N TRP A 552 -3.00 -35.13 -19.26
CA TRP A 552 -4.03 -34.65 -18.32
C TRP A 552 -5.17 -35.68 -18.24
N SER A 553 -5.31 -36.31 -17.09
CA SER A 553 -6.44 -37.19 -16.82
C SER A 553 -7.72 -36.36 -16.70
N ILE A 554 -8.68 -36.59 -17.59
CA ILE A 554 -10.00 -35.96 -17.49
C ILE A 554 -10.93 -36.94 -16.75
N ALA A 555 -11.55 -36.47 -15.67
CA ALA A 555 -12.44 -37.28 -14.86
C ALA A 555 -13.83 -36.63 -14.75
N PRO A 556 -14.92 -37.29 -15.19
CA PRO A 556 -16.26 -36.82 -14.87
C PRO A 556 -16.47 -36.93 -13.37
N PHE A 557 -16.99 -35.88 -12.76
CA PHE A 557 -17.41 -35.91 -11.36
C PHE A 557 -18.90 -35.67 -11.24
N ASP A 558 -19.50 -36.26 -10.22
CA ASP A 558 -20.83 -35.79 -9.81
C ASP A 558 -20.62 -34.48 -9.05
N PRO A 559 -21.10 -33.33 -9.57
CA PRO A 559 -20.91 -32.04 -8.91
C PRO A 559 -21.47 -31.98 -7.50
N ILE A 560 -22.37 -32.89 -7.16
CA ILE A 560 -22.83 -33.11 -5.80
C ILE A 560 -21.73 -33.77 -4.95
N GLN A 561 -21.07 -34.84 -5.41
CA GLN A 561 -19.97 -35.58 -4.73
C GLN A 561 -18.65 -34.81 -4.58
N THR A 562 -18.34 -33.90 -5.49
CA THR A 562 -17.06 -33.17 -5.46
C THR A 562 -17.13 -31.91 -4.65
N ASN A 563 -18.26 -31.18 -4.73
CA ASN A 563 -18.52 -30.13 -3.77
C ASN A 563 -18.23 -30.72 -2.38
N LEU A 564 -18.78 -31.93 -2.11
CA LEU A 564 -18.57 -32.73 -0.88
C LEU A 564 -17.10 -32.89 -0.46
N GLN A 565 -16.18 -33.20 -1.39
CA GLN A 565 -14.75 -33.39 -1.09
C GLN A 565 -13.94 -32.07 -1.00
N GLN A 566 -14.34 -31.02 -1.74
CA GLN A 566 -13.68 -29.71 -1.70
C GLN A 566 -13.83 -29.02 -0.35
N LEU A 567 -15.03 -29.08 0.20
CA LEU A 567 -15.41 -28.39 1.42
C LEU A 567 -15.17 -29.27 2.68
N ALA A 568 -14.90 -30.58 2.50
CA ALA A 568 -14.52 -31.52 3.56
C ALA A 568 -13.70 -32.74 3.01
N PRO A 569 -12.35 -32.69 2.98
CA PRO A 569 -11.51 -33.78 2.45
C PRO A 569 -11.57 -35.05 3.31
N GLY A 570 -11.84 -36.21 2.69
CA GLY A 570 -11.86 -37.52 3.36
C GLY A 570 -13.24 -38.13 3.60
N ILE A 571 -14.32 -37.43 3.22
CA ILE A 571 -15.71 -37.92 3.29
C ILE A 571 -16.12 -38.49 1.92
N THR A 572 -16.53 -39.76 1.88
CA THR A 572 -17.13 -40.39 0.68
C THR A 572 -18.67 -40.32 0.76
N LEU A 573 -19.40 -40.53 -0.35
CA LEU A 573 -20.88 -40.41 -0.38
C LEU A 573 -21.59 -41.33 0.65
N LYS A 574 -20.93 -42.41 1.06
CA LYS A 574 -21.35 -43.37 2.09
C LYS A 574 -21.11 -42.89 3.53
N ASP A 575 -20.25 -41.89 3.72
CA ASP A 575 -19.92 -41.27 5.02
C ASP A 575 -20.82 -40.04 5.30
N ILE A 576 -21.73 -39.73 4.38
CA ILE A 576 -22.78 -38.72 4.58
C ILE A 576 -23.71 -39.22 5.68
N ALA A 577 -23.64 -38.61 6.87
CA ALA A 577 -24.65 -38.81 7.90
C ALA A 577 -25.97 -38.18 7.44
N LEU A 578 -26.77 -39.01 6.77
CA LEU A 578 -28.14 -38.72 6.37
C LEU A 578 -28.98 -38.36 7.60
N PRO A 579 -29.99 -37.47 7.49
CA PRO A 579 -31.00 -37.32 8.52
C PRO A 579 -31.61 -38.70 8.83
N GLY A 580 -31.33 -39.24 10.02
CA GLY A 580 -31.78 -40.55 10.46
C GLY A 580 -30.76 -41.69 10.42
N GLN A 581 -29.53 -41.51 9.92
CA GLN A 581 -28.47 -42.49 10.16
C GLN A 581 -27.76 -42.21 11.48
N GLN A 582 -27.85 -43.17 12.41
CA GLN A 582 -27.11 -43.17 13.66
C GLN A 582 -25.60 -43.16 13.34
N THR A 583 -24.94 -42.03 13.61
CA THR A 583 -23.50 -42.08 13.87
C THR A 583 -23.28 -42.89 15.15
N SER A 584 -22.13 -43.54 15.26
CA SER A 584 -21.73 -44.52 16.28
C SER A 584 -21.67 -44.02 17.74
N SER A 585 -22.42 -42.97 18.08
CA SER A 585 -22.92 -42.74 19.44
C SER A 585 -24.41 -43.03 19.46
N GLY A 586 -24.78 -44.27 19.76
CA GLY A 586 -26.18 -44.64 19.99
C GLY A 586 -26.79 -43.80 21.11
N LYS A 587 -27.45 -42.69 20.76
CA LYS A 587 -28.41 -41.96 21.60
C LYS A 587 -29.46 -41.30 20.70
N THR A 588 -30.69 -41.76 20.83
CA THR A 588 -31.90 -40.99 20.53
C THR A 588 -31.89 -39.69 21.33
N ALA A 589 -32.00 -38.51 20.71
CA ALA A 589 -32.23 -37.29 21.49
C ALA A 589 -32.91 -36.17 20.70
N SER A 590 -34.22 -36.05 20.92
CA SER A 590 -34.99 -34.81 20.88
C SER A 590 -34.55 -33.81 21.99
N GLY A 591 -33.26 -33.78 22.36
CA GLY A 591 -32.80 -33.23 23.65
C GLY A 591 -31.54 -32.37 23.60
N ILE A 592 -31.19 -31.80 22.44
CA ILE A 592 -29.96 -30.99 22.28
C ILE A 592 -30.23 -29.47 22.25
N TYR A 593 -31.41 -29.04 21.82
CA TYR A 593 -31.78 -27.62 21.73
C TYR A 593 -32.65 -27.17 22.91
N PRO A 594 -32.54 -25.90 23.35
CA PRO A 594 -33.43 -25.36 24.38
C PRO A 594 -34.88 -25.40 23.87
N GLY A 595 -35.81 -25.76 24.77
CA GLY A 595 -37.24 -25.69 24.47
C GLY A 595 -37.70 -24.24 24.16
N PRO A 596 -38.98 -24.07 23.77
CA PRO A 596 -39.52 -22.74 23.50
C PRO A 596 -39.31 -21.78 24.68
N LEU A 597 -39.17 -20.50 24.37
CA LEU A 597 -39.11 -19.42 25.35
C LEU A 597 -40.39 -19.39 26.21
N PRO A 598 -40.39 -18.71 27.37
CA PRO A 598 -41.57 -18.63 28.24
C PRO A 598 -42.84 -18.09 27.57
N ASP A 599 -42.69 -17.35 26.48
CA ASP A 599 -43.79 -16.83 25.65
C ASP A 599 -44.27 -17.82 24.58
N GLY A 600 -43.74 -19.04 24.57
CA GLY A 600 -44.05 -20.11 23.61
C GLY A 600 -43.23 -20.04 22.32
N SER A 601 -42.38 -19.03 22.13
CA SER A 601 -41.68 -18.82 20.86
C SER A 601 -40.33 -19.53 20.76
N THR A 602 -39.90 -19.84 19.54
CA THR A 602 -38.53 -20.29 19.25
C THR A 602 -37.89 -19.32 18.26
N ALA A 603 -36.72 -18.78 18.62
CA ALA A 603 -35.93 -17.85 17.83
C ALA A 603 -34.60 -18.46 17.39
N ILE A 604 -34.32 -18.44 16.09
CA ILE A 604 -33.09 -18.95 15.47
C ILE A 604 -32.36 -17.81 14.77
N LYS A 605 -31.04 -17.67 15.00
CA LYS A 605 -30.17 -16.65 14.39
C LYS A 605 -29.03 -17.30 13.63
N LEU A 606 -28.87 -16.94 12.36
CA LEU A 606 -27.91 -17.56 11.44
C LEU A 606 -27.09 -16.48 10.75
N ASN A 607 -25.77 -16.56 10.81
CA ASN A 607 -24.87 -15.58 10.21
C ASN A 607 -24.29 -16.12 8.90
N LEU A 608 -24.30 -15.31 7.83
CA LEU A 608 -23.73 -15.68 6.54
C LEU A 608 -22.24 -15.97 6.66
N GLY A 609 -21.78 -17.08 6.06
CA GLY A 609 -20.36 -17.46 6.06
C GLY A 609 -19.79 -17.88 7.42
N LYS A 610 -20.64 -18.02 8.46
CA LYS A 610 -20.23 -18.51 9.78
C LYS A 610 -20.83 -19.87 10.10
N THR A 611 -20.15 -20.63 10.94
CA THR A 611 -20.55 -21.98 11.40
C THR A 611 -21.08 -21.98 12.84
N ASP A 612 -21.28 -20.82 13.44
CA ASP A 612 -22.02 -20.63 14.69
C ASP A 612 -23.43 -20.08 14.42
N PHE A 613 -24.43 -20.64 15.09
CA PHE A 613 -25.82 -20.16 15.06
C PHE A 613 -26.40 -20.05 16.46
N GLY A 614 -27.37 -19.15 16.62
CA GLY A 614 -28.09 -18.94 17.87
C GLY A 614 -29.43 -19.66 17.88
N VAL A 615 -29.78 -20.31 18.99
CA VAL A 615 -31.16 -20.72 19.31
C VAL A 615 -31.52 -20.17 20.68
N ASN A 616 -32.58 -19.36 20.77
CA ASN A 616 -33.04 -18.74 22.01
C ASN A 616 -31.92 -18.02 22.81
N GLY A 617 -30.98 -17.40 22.09
CA GLY A 617 -29.84 -16.67 22.67
C GLY A 617 -28.63 -17.53 23.05
N GLN A 618 -28.71 -18.87 22.92
CA GLN A 618 -27.59 -19.78 23.12
C GLN A 618 -26.89 -20.08 21.79
N SER A 619 -25.56 -20.19 21.82
CA SER A 619 -24.74 -20.44 20.63
C SER A 619 -24.49 -21.93 20.43
N PHE A 620 -24.66 -22.40 19.20
CA PHE A 620 -24.44 -23.77 18.76
C PHE A 620 -23.57 -23.77 17.50
N SER A 621 -22.87 -24.87 17.28
CA SER A 621 -22.08 -25.06 16.07
C SER A 621 -22.88 -25.81 15.02
N MET A 622 -22.80 -25.35 13.77
CA MET A 622 -23.25 -26.07 12.59
C MET A 622 -22.04 -26.52 11.78
N GLU A 623 -22.20 -27.63 11.09
CA GLU A 623 -21.15 -28.23 10.28
C GLU A 623 -20.92 -27.48 8.95
N VAL A 624 -21.85 -26.62 8.53
CA VAL A 624 -21.73 -25.80 7.31
C VAL A 624 -22.46 -24.47 7.48
N SER A 625 -21.86 -23.40 6.97
CA SER A 625 -22.41 -22.05 7.05
C SER A 625 -23.58 -21.82 6.08
N PRO A 626 -24.50 -20.90 6.40
CA PRO A 626 -25.41 -20.32 5.41
C PRO A 626 -24.65 -19.79 4.20
N ILE A 627 -25.25 -19.89 3.01
CA ILE A 627 -24.66 -19.36 1.77
C ILE A 627 -25.66 -18.53 0.97
N ILE A 628 -25.15 -17.73 0.03
CA ILE A 628 -25.98 -17.11 -1.01
C ILE A 628 -25.79 -17.89 -2.30
N LEU A 629 -26.90 -18.35 -2.87
CA LEU A 629 -26.96 -18.93 -4.21
C LEU A 629 -28.18 -18.37 -4.93
N GLU A 630 -28.03 -18.03 -6.22
CA GLU A 630 -29.10 -17.42 -7.01
C GLU A 630 -29.79 -16.21 -6.33
N SER A 631 -29.00 -15.35 -5.66
CA SER A 631 -29.52 -14.19 -4.90
C SER A 631 -30.51 -14.54 -3.77
N ARG A 632 -30.45 -15.76 -3.24
CA ARG A 632 -31.20 -16.19 -2.06
C ARG A 632 -30.29 -16.80 -1.01
N LEU A 633 -30.65 -16.61 0.25
CA LEU A 633 -30.00 -17.25 1.39
C LEU A 633 -30.47 -18.70 1.48
N LEU A 634 -29.53 -19.62 1.39
CA LEU A 634 -29.76 -21.05 1.55
C LEU A 634 -29.14 -21.54 2.86
N LEU A 635 -29.82 -22.49 3.50
CA LEU A 635 -29.50 -22.93 4.86
C LEU A 635 -29.64 -24.42 5.07
N PRO A 636 -28.91 -25.00 6.03
CA PRO A 636 -28.99 -26.42 6.28
C PRO A 636 -30.30 -26.76 7.00
N VAL A 637 -31.14 -27.61 6.38
CA VAL A 637 -32.50 -27.92 6.86
C VAL A 637 -32.53 -28.33 8.31
N LYS A 638 -31.55 -29.13 8.73
CA LYS A 638 -31.42 -29.68 10.08
C LYS A 638 -31.46 -28.59 11.16
N TYR A 639 -30.69 -27.51 10.99
CA TYR A 639 -30.54 -26.46 12.00
C TYR A 639 -31.72 -25.48 12.03
N VAL A 640 -32.67 -25.63 11.11
CA VAL A 640 -33.96 -24.95 11.16
C VAL A 640 -35.05 -25.91 11.65
N ALA A 641 -35.08 -27.14 11.16
CA ALA A 641 -36.09 -28.13 11.49
C ALA A 641 -36.01 -28.60 12.96
N GLU A 642 -34.83 -29.02 13.42
CA GLU A 642 -34.68 -29.63 14.75
C GLU A 642 -34.98 -28.63 15.89
N PRO A 643 -34.51 -27.37 15.88
CA PRO A 643 -34.88 -26.41 16.93
C PRO A 643 -36.37 -26.06 16.96
N LEU A 644 -37.07 -26.20 15.83
CA LEU A 644 -38.53 -25.99 15.73
C LEU A 644 -39.34 -27.24 16.11
N GLY A 645 -38.67 -28.36 16.44
CA GLY A 645 -39.30 -29.65 16.72
C GLY A 645 -39.79 -30.39 15.48
N ALA A 646 -39.35 -29.98 14.29
CA ALA A 646 -39.67 -30.64 13.03
C ALA A 646 -38.73 -31.81 12.76
N THR A 647 -39.24 -32.86 12.12
CA THR A 647 -38.42 -33.95 11.59
C THR A 647 -38.07 -33.67 10.14
N ALA A 648 -36.86 -34.04 9.72
CA ALA A 648 -36.44 -33.99 8.33
C ALA A 648 -35.99 -35.40 7.91
N ALA A 649 -36.60 -35.94 6.86
CA ALA A 649 -36.32 -37.26 6.33
C ALA A 649 -35.82 -37.14 4.89
N TRP A 650 -34.78 -37.90 4.55
CA TRP A 650 -34.20 -37.94 3.21
C TRP A 650 -34.64 -39.21 2.48
N ASN A 651 -35.13 -39.08 1.24
CA ASN A 651 -35.34 -40.18 0.32
C ASN A 651 -34.27 -40.12 -0.78
N GLN A 652 -33.40 -41.12 -0.78
CA GLN A 652 -32.25 -41.20 -1.68
C GLN A 652 -32.64 -41.52 -3.12
N GLU A 653 -33.64 -42.36 -3.34
CA GLU A 653 -34.08 -42.75 -4.69
C GLU A 653 -34.73 -41.58 -5.42
N GLU A 654 -35.53 -40.80 -4.69
CA GLU A 654 -36.24 -39.64 -5.25
C GLU A 654 -35.42 -38.35 -5.17
N GLN A 655 -34.24 -38.36 -4.52
CA GLN A 655 -33.46 -37.16 -4.20
C GLN A 655 -34.33 -36.08 -3.53
N LYS A 656 -35.09 -36.49 -2.51
CA LYS A 656 -36.18 -35.72 -1.92
C LYS A 656 -36.01 -35.56 -0.41
N VAL A 657 -36.25 -34.37 0.10
CA VAL A 657 -36.28 -34.05 1.53
C VAL A 657 -37.73 -33.85 1.94
N THR A 658 -38.15 -34.57 2.97
CA THR A 658 -39.48 -34.44 3.58
C THR A 658 -39.33 -33.83 4.96
N VAL A 659 -39.79 -32.61 5.16
CA VAL A 659 -39.83 -31.94 6.46
C VAL A 659 -41.23 -32.04 7.02
N THR A 660 -41.37 -32.59 8.24
CA THR A 660 -42.66 -32.76 8.90
C THR A 660 -42.68 -32.04 10.23
N LEU A 661 -43.68 -31.18 10.42
CA LEU A 661 -43.92 -30.48 11.68
C LEU A 661 -45.43 -30.45 11.93
N ASN A 662 -45.89 -31.17 12.95
CA ASN A 662 -47.31 -31.38 13.20
C ASN A 662 -48.03 -31.94 11.94
N ASN A 663 -49.02 -31.22 11.41
CA ASN A 663 -49.75 -31.61 10.19
C ASN A 663 -49.14 -31.04 8.90
N THR A 664 -48.03 -30.29 9.00
CA THR A 664 -47.36 -29.71 7.84
C THR A 664 -46.31 -30.68 7.31
N VAL A 665 -46.45 -31.09 6.05
CA VAL A 665 -45.49 -31.92 5.31
C VAL A 665 -44.98 -31.14 4.12
N ILE A 666 -43.67 -30.94 4.05
CA ILE A 666 -42.98 -30.24 2.98
C ILE A 666 -42.07 -31.23 2.27
N GLU A 667 -42.35 -31.52 1.01
CA GLU A 667 -41.52 -32.36 0.14
C GLU A 667 -40.76 -31.47 -0.86
N LEU A 668 -39.44 -31.56 -0.89
CA LEU A 668 -38.60 -30.83 -1.83
C LEU A 668 -37.64 -31.76 -2.55
N TRP A 669 -37.53 -31.61 -3.86
CA TRP A 669 -36.60 -32.38 -4.69
C TRP A 669 -35.36 -31.56 -4.99
N ILE A 670 -34.18 -32.16 -4.84
CA ILE A 670 -32.91 -31.51 -5.17
C ILE A 670 -32.89 -31.11 -6.65
N GLY A 671 -32.45 -29.88 -6.93
CA GLY A 671 -32.37 -29.35 -8.29
C GLY A 671 -33.72 -28.99 -8.94
N LYS A 672 -34.85 -29.15 -8.25
CA LYS A 672 -36.18 -28.72 -8.72
C LYS A 672 -36.55 -27.39 -8.08
N ASN A 673 -37.18 -26.50 -8.84
CA ASN A 673 -37.67 -25.20 -8.37
C ASN A 673 -39.12 -25.25 -7.83
N LYS A 674 -39.68 -26.46 -7.76
CA LYS A 674 -41.01 -26.77 -7.24
C LYS A 674 -40.90 -27.70 -6.04
N ALA A 675 -41.78 -27.49 -5.07
CA ALA A 675 -41.93 -28.30 -3.87
C ALA A 675 -43.40 -28.73 -3.72
N ARG A 676 -43.68 -29.65 -2.81
CA ARG A 676 -45.04 -30.02 -2.43
C ARG A 676 -45.25 -29.69 -0.95
N VAL A 677 -46.26 -28.89 -0.64
CA VAL A 677 -46.65 -28.56 0.74
C VAL A 677 -48.05 -29.13 0.96
N ASN A 678 -48.19 -30.05 1.92
CA ASN A 678 -49.45 -30.73 2.26
C ASN A 678 -50.16 -31.33 1.03
N GLY A 679 -49.41 -31.98 0.14
CA GLY A 679 -49.96 -32.59 -1.06
C GLY A 679 -50.12 -31.64 -2.26
N LYS A 680 -49.97 -30.32 -2.09
CA LYS A 680 -50.12 -29.32 -3.16
C LYS A 680 -48.78 -28.86 -3.71
N GLU A 681 -48.60 -28.90 -5.03
CA GLU A 681 -47.41 -28.38 -5.69
C GLU A 681 -47.34 -26.85 -5.62
N VAL A 682 -46.19 -26.31 -5.24
CA VAL A 682 -45.92 -24.88 -5.09
C VAL A 682 -44.52 -24.53 -5.64
N MET A 683 -44.37 -23.34 -6.20
CA MET A 683 -43.04 -22.81 -6.55
C MET A 683 -42.28 -22.43 -5.29
N ILE A 684 -40.99 -22.76 -5.24
CA ILE A 684 -40.12 -22.46 -4.09
C ILE A 684 -39.88 -20.96 -3.97
N ASP A 685 -39.72 -20.29 -5.12
CA ASP A 685 -39.65 -18.84 -5.20
C ASP A 685 -40.38 -18.38 -6.47
N PRO A 686 -41.57 -17.77 -6.34
CA PRO A 686 -42.32 -17.26 -7.48
C PRO A 686 -41.59 -16.15 -8.26
N ASP A 687 -40.71 -15.39 -7.59
CA ASP A 687 -40.00 -14.23 -8.15
C ASP A 687 -38.64 -14.63 -8.76
N ASN A 688 -38.14 -15.83 -8.46
CA ASN A 688 -36.89 -16.34 -9.02
C ASN A 688 -36.93 -17.86 -9.28
N PRO A 689 -37.23 -18.29 -10.53
CA PRO A 689 -37.39 -19.71 -10.87
C PRO A 689 -36.07 -20.50 -10.87
N ASN A 690 -34.91 -19.83 -10.74
CA ASN A 690 -33.61 -20.49 -10.67
C ASN A 690 -33.30 -21.01 -9.26
N VAL A 691 -34.03 -20.55 -8.25
CA VAL A 691 -33.86 -20.97 -6.85
C VAL A 691 -34.28 -22.43 -6.69
N LYS A 692 -33.34 -23.26 -6.25
CA LYS A 692 -33.50 -24.71 -6.12
C LYS A 692 -32.85 -25.20 -4.82
N PRO A 693 -33.39 -26.24 -4.16
CA PRO A 693 -32.70 -27.01 -3.14
C PRO A 693 -31.39 -27.56 -3.70
N VAL A 694 -30.30 -27.37 -2.96
CA VAL A 694 -28.99 -27.92 -3.30
C VAL A 694 -28.44 -28.68 -2.10
N VAL A 695 -27.44 -29.53 -2.33
CA VAL A 695 -26.72 -30.20 -1.24
C VAL A 695 -25.36 -29.51 -1.12
N ILE A 696 -25.06 -28.98 0.06
CA ILE A 696 -23.77 -28.36 0.35
C ILE A 696 -23.02 -29.22 1.37
N PRO A 697 -21.72 -29.43 1.15
CA PRO A 697 -20.84 -30.17 2.05
C PRO A 697 -20.82 -29.61 3.47
N PRO A 698 -20.80 -30.45 4.52
CA PRO A 698 -20.64 -31.91 4.50
C PRO A 698 -21.99 -32.67 4.38
N GLY A 699 -22.67 -32.56 3.24
CA GLY A 699 -23.85 -33.39 2.91
C GLY A 699 -25.15 -32.86 3.48
N ARG A 700 -25.21 -31.56 3.78
CA ARG A 700 -26.40 -30.92 4.28
C ARG A 700 -27.23 -30.41 3.12
N THR A 701 -28.49 -30.86 3.06
CA THR A 701 -29.49 -30.22 2.22
C THR A 701 -29.60 -28.76 2.62
N MET A 702 -29.38 -27.90 1.65
CA MET A 702 -29.55 -26.47 1.77
C MET A 702 -30.86 -26.06 1.10
N LEU A 703 -31.74 -25.46 1.88
CA LEU A 703 -33.01 -24.96 1.40
C LEU A 703 -33.05 -23.44 1.44
N PRO A 704 -33.79 -22.81 0.50
CA PRO A 704 -34.07 -21.39 0.59
C PRO A 704 -34.73 -21.08 1.93
N LEU A 705 -34.04 -20.27 2.73
CA LEU A 705 -34.43 -20.00 4.12
C LEU A 705 -35.89 -19.58 4.20
N ARG A 706 -36.25 -18.60 3.36
CA ARG A 706 -37.55 -17.96 3.40
C ARG A 706 -38.69 -18.96 3.16
N PHE A 707 -38.55 -19.79 2.12
CA PHE A 707 -39.54 -20.81 1.78
C PHE A 707 -39.72 -21.82 2.93
N LEU A 708 -38.63 -22.35 3.47
CA LEU A 708 -38.70 -23.32 4.57
C LEU A 708 -39.27 -22.70 5.84
N GLY A 709 -38.82 -21.50 6.21
CA GLY A 709 -39.27 -20.80 7.41
C GLY A 709 -40.76 -20.46 7.35
N GLU A 710 -41.22 -19.85 6.26
CA GLU A 710 -42.62 -19.47 6.07
C GLU A 710 -43.52 -20.72 6.02
N ALA A 711 -43.11 -21.79 5.34
CA ALA A 711 -43.87 -23.04 5.27
C ALA A 711 -44.00 -23.74 6.64
N LEU A 712 -43.04 -23.55 7.55
CA LEU A 712 -43.09 -24.03 8.93
C LEU A 712 -43.78 -23.05 9.90
N GLY A 713 -44.30 -21.93 9.40
CA GLY A 713 -45.02 -20.91 10.19
C GLY A 713 -44.11 -19.95 10.95
N CYS A 714 -42.89 -19.70 10.47
CA CYS A 714 -41.96 -18.73 11.04
C CYS A 714 -42.07 -17.36 10.37
N GLU A 715 -41.89 -16.30 11.14
CA GLU A 715 -41.49 -14.98 10.65
C GLU A 715 -39.98 -15.01 10.32
N VAL A 716 -39.62 -14.62 9.09
CA VAL A 716 -38.23 -14.61 8.63
C VAL A 716 -37.76 -13.18 8.42
N GLY A 717 -36.66 -12.80 9.06
CA GLY A 717 -36.03 -11.49 8.97
C GLY A 717 -34.58 -11.57 8.49
N TRP A 718 -34.09 -10.49 7.86
CA TRP A 718 -32.71 -10.35 7.40
C TRP A 718 -32.13 -9.01 7.85
N ASP A 719 -30.95 -9.06 8.48
CA ASP A 719 -30.14 -7.90 8.85
C ASP A 719 -28.95 -7.78 7.88
N GLN A 720 -29.01 -6.76 7.02
CA GLN A 720 -28.00 -6.48 5.99
C GLN A 720 -26.63 -6.14 6.58
N ASN A 721 -26.58 -5.48 7.74
CA ASN A 721 -25.34 -4.97 8.34
C ASN A 721 -24.58 -6.08 9.07
N LEU A 722 -25.33 -6.98 9.71
CA LEU A 722 -24.77 -8.13 10.43
C LEU A 722 -24.64 -9.37 9.53
N GLN A 723 -25.18 -9.31 8.31
CA GLN A 723 -25.36 -10.46 7.42
C GLN A 723 -26.03 -11.63 8.16
N GLN A 724 -27.07 -11.33 8.92
CA GLN A 724 -27.72 -12.25 9.85
C GLN A 724 -29.18 -12.48 9.45
N ALA A 725 -29.59 -13.73 9.36
CA ALA A 725 -30.99 -14.10 9.26
C ALA A 725 -31.56 -14.50 10.61
N THR A 726 -32.83 -14.14 10.83
CA THR A 726 -33.59 -14.49 12.04
C THR A 726 -34.86 -15.24 11.64
N LEU A 727 -35.16 -16.34 12.33
CA LEU A 727 -36.45 -17.03 12.25
C LEU A 727 -37.11 -16.98 13.61
N THR A 728 -38.39 -16.60 13.66
CA THR A 728 -39.17 -16.64 14.89
C THR A 728 -40.47 -17.39 14.64
N ARG A 729 -40.71 -18.46 15.39
CA ARG A 729 -42.00 -19.17 15.40
C ARG A 729 -42.69 -18.90 16.72
N ARG A 730 -43.94 -18.46 16.69
CA ARG A 730 -44.76 -18.19 17.88
C ARG A 730 -45.81 -19.26 18.09
#